data_AF-A0A6L5DY58-F1
#
_entry.id   AF-A0A6L5DY58-F1
#
_cell.length_a   1.000
_cell.length_b   1.000
_cell.length_c   1.000
_cell.angle_alpha   90.00
_cell.angle_beta   90.00
_cell.angle_gamma   90.00
#
_symmetry.space_group_name_H-M   'P 1'
#
loop_
_entity.id
_entity.type
_entity.pdbx_description
1 polymer ?
#
loop_
_entity_poly.entity_id
_entity_poly.type
_entity_poly.pdbx_seq_one_letter_code
_entity_poly.pdbx_strand_id
1 'polypeptide(L)'
;MISLHTIRTVAKYETRTLLRSWFFRIFAGLSILFVAGFNIAAFVEDSGAPWLYRAIPAAIPYANLIILNLGQAIVAVFLASEFLKQDSKNDTVEVIYARSMTNSEYILGKSFGIIMVFVILNVLILLMGIGFSFISNESSKSIWVLFYYPLLISIPTLIYILGLAFFLMIVLKNQAITFIILLGYIALTIFYLNTKFYHIFDYIAYQIPMMNSTIGGFGDIVEVAIHRGIYFFLGIGLIFFTIAKLPRLPQAKRLVSLPIYLAFFCFIIGGLLSKKYLDIKIGGQEYREQLIALNDKYVNQPKVDVVSNFIDLAHTGEEISVKAKLEILNSSKSSIDTIIFSLNPDLQVYSVSSMGENLEFRRELQVLKVIPAKGLSSEEKMILDIFYRGGIDERTHFLDQNPELATGNFTAEMFRIRKRYSYLQEDFVCLTNEALWYPISGVGYSSKNPTLHSPDFTQYSLDVHTSNSLVPVSQGDLKTTEDGVYEFRPENKLPQISLLIGDYKQYTTTIDSIDYSIFSIKGNEFFLKHFDAIQDSLPSLIRELKNEYETTHGLEYPFKRFSLAEVPIQFALDKHIWSIASDAVQPEIIFYPEKGVVMEETDFKRRRNRFEKRMKRDNEEVSDEELQARMLKRFIRGNFMPPTTEWYQFDHVDRNTYSLFPNYYTFTTDLNSKEYSALNFALGVYLKEKHETTQRQSRWRFDGISKTERINLELKKSTLKELTIAGINKADDNDEQIYVNDVLRAKGTHLFSLLNARYGEKDFTDFLINYVDTHQFQNSDFNEFDQAIKSNFDASIEEEVKDWYTTKKLPGFLIKDLETYKVKDGDHIKYQIRFKISNPESVDGIVSVNIETGGQNRRRGRRNQGNKNPDFTKSIFIPANSARELGFVFPSQPGRMNVFTHISENLPNSLIYDFSDFSETKKSQFFNEVKDVAPFEGILADNEFVVDNEDKGFEYVQISNKSQLKKWVDERRGSEEEYSRLRTWNPPNEWKNVLRSGFFGKYVRSAFFTKSGQGERTASWKAEVKNKGYYDIYCHIEKVEHWGRKRKSKADYNFKIYHEDGFEEVNKSDQELDNGWNYLGSYYITPETAKVELINKSVGPYLFADAIKWIENK
;
A
#
# COMPACT_ATOMS: atom_id res chain seq x y z
N MET A 1 -37.80 -5.90 -48.04
CA MET A 1 -37.17 -6.86 -47.12
C MET A 1 -35.69 -6.54 -47.06
N ILE A 2 -35.07 -6.55 -45.88
CA ILE A 2 -33.61 -6.44 -45.75
C ILE A 2 -33.00 -7.75 -46.27
N SER A 3 -32.13 -7.67 -47.27
CA SER A 3 -31.45 -8.83 -47.84
C SER A 3 -30.15 -9.12 -47.06
N LEU A 4 -30.17 -10.22 -46.30
CA LEU A 4 -28.97 -10.79 -45.66
C LEU A 4 -27.86 -11.08 -46.68
N HIS A 5 -28.25 -11.48 -47.90
CA HIS A 5 -27.30 -11.68 -48.99
C HIS A 5 -26.61 -10.36 -49.38
N THR A 6 -27.35 -9.25 -49.47
CA THR A 6 -26.79 -7.93 -49.81
C THR A 6 -25.83 -7.44 -48.71
N ILE A 7 -26.22 -7.56 -47.43
CA ILE A 7 -25.34 -7.22 -46.28
C ILE A 7 -24.04 -8.02 -46.34
N ARG A 8 -24.12 -9.35 -46.52
CA ARG A 8 -22.95 -10.23 -46.59
C ARG A 8 -22.06 -9.90 -47.79
N THR A 9 -22.65 -9.53 -48.92
CA THR A 9 -21.92 -9.12 -50.12
C THR A 9 -21.17 -7.81 -49.88
N VAL A 10 -21.84 -6.79 -49.31
CA VAL A 10 -21.20 -5.51 -48.93
C VAL A 10 -20.06 -5.75 -47.95
N ALA A 11 -20.31 -6.53 -46.90
CA ALA A 11 -19.27 -6.86 -45.92
C ALA A 11 -18.07 -7.57 -46.54
N LYS A 12 -18.30 -8.53 -47.46
CA LYS A 12 -17.21 -9.24 -48.16
C LYS A 12 -16.38 -8.31 -49.03
N TYR A 13 -17.01 -7.37 -49.74
CA TYR A 13 -16.28 -6.36 -50.50
C TYR A 13 -15.50 -5.43 -49.58
N GLU A 14 -16.10 -4.97 -48.49
CA GLU A 14 -15.43 -4.08 -47.55
C GLU A 14 -14.23 -4.73 -46.87
N THR A 15 -14.42 -5.97 -46.40
CA THR A 15 -13.34 -6.80 -45.85
C THR A 15 -12.18 -6.90 -46.84
N ARG A 16 -12.47 -7.16 -48.13
CA ARG A 16 -11.43 -7.23 -49.17
C ARG A 16 -10.74 -5.90 -49.43
N THR A 17 -11.47 -4.79 -49.39
CA THR A 17 -10.90 -3.44 -49.58
C THR A 17 -9.97 -3.08 -48.42
N LEU A 18 -10.41 -3.30 -47.18
CA LEU A 18 -9.59 -3.04 -45.98
C LEU A 18 -8.36 -3.93 -45.93
N LEU A 19 -8.49 -5.23 -46.22
CA LEU A 19 -7.36 -6.15 -46.33
C LEU A 19 -6.39 -5.79 -47.47
N ARG A 20 -6.77 -4.93 -48.42
CA ARG A 20 -5.91 -4.39 -49.48
C ARG A 20 -5.33 -3.01 -49.15
N SER A 21 -5.91 -2.29 -48.19
CA SER A 21 -5.43 -0.98 -47.77
C SER A 21 -4.03 -1.08 -47.15
N TRP A 22 -3.11 -0.25 -47.64
CA TRP A 22 -1.77 -0.14 -47.07
C TRP A 22 -1.80 0.28 -45.61
N PHE A 23 -2.71 1.17 -45.22
CA PHE A 23 -2.85 1.62 -43.85
C PHE A 23 -3.17 0.46 -42.89
N PHE A 24 -4.19 -0.34 -43.22
CA PHE A 24 -4.54 -1.50 -42.39
C PHE A 24 -3.46 -2.58 -42.42
N ARG A 25 -2.84 -2.86 -43.59
CA ARG A 25 -1.74 -3.84 -43.70
C ARG A 25 -0.53 -3.46 -42.87
N ILE A 26 -0.13 -2.19 -42.88
CA ILE A 26 0.98 -1.68 -42.07
C ILE A 26 0.62 -1.82 -40.59
N PHE A 27 -0.57 -1.38 -40.17
CA PHE A 27 -0.99 -1.54 -38.78
C PHE A 27 -1.04 -3.00 -38.34
N ALA A 28 -1.67 -3.88 -39.12
CA ALA A 28 -1.77 -5.30 -38.80
C ALA A 28 -0.38 -5.97 -38.77
N GLY A 29 0.47 -5.68 -39.74
CA GLY A 29 1.85 -6.18 -39.78
C GLY A 29 2.69 -5.70 -38.60
N LEU A 30 2.65 -4.41 -38.28
CA LEU A 30 3.34 -3.84 -37.12
C LEU A 30 2.78 -4.40 -35.81
N SER A 31 1.46 -4.58 -35.68
CA SER A 31 0.84 -5.15 -34.49
C SER A 31 1.27 -6.60 -34.29
N ILE A 32 1.26 -7.41 -35.34
CA ILE A 32 1.73 -8.80 -35.30
C ILE A 32 3.21 -8.87 -34.93
N LEU A 33 4.06 -8.03 -35.54
CA LEU A 33 5.50 -7.99 -35.23
C LEU A 33 5.78 -7.50 -33.80
N PHE A 34 5.09 -6.45 -33.36
CA PHE A 34 5.22 -5.91 -32.01
C PHE A 34 4.77 -6.92 -30.97
N VAL A 35 3.61 -7.54 -31.16
CA VAL A 35 3.09 -8.58 -30.25
C VAL A 35 3.96 -9.84 -30.28
N ALA A 36 4.48 -10.25 -31.45
CA ALA A 36 5.45 -11.35 -31.51
C ALA A 36 6.71 -11.04 -30.70
N GLY A 37 7.28 -9.84 -30.90
CA GLY A 37 8.46 -9.38 -30.15
C GLY A 37 8.18 -9.27 -28.66
N PHE A 38 7.01 -8.76 -28.27
CA PHE A 38 6.54 -8.70 -26.90
C PHE A 38 6.39 -10.10 -26.29
N ASN A 39 5.75 -11.05 -26.99
CA ASN A 39 5.61 -12.42 -26.52
C ASN A 39 6.97 -13.09 -26.32
N ILE A 40 7.91 -12.90 -27.25
CA ILE A 40 9.28 -13.40 -27.11
C ILE A 40 9.93 -12.74 -25.89
N ALA A 41 9.84 -11.43 -25.71
CA ALA A 41 10.40 -10.75 -24.56
C ALA A 41 9.76 -11.23 -23.24
N ALA A 42 8.43 -11.36 -23.18
CA ALA A 42 7.70 -11.82 -22.01
C ALA A 42 8.03 -13.28 -21.67
N PHE A 43 8.24 -14.12 -22.68
CA PHE A 43 8.55 -15.54 -22.50
C PHE A 43 10.03 -15.77 -22.18
N VAL A 44 10.95 -15.03 -22.82
CA VAL A 44 12.40 -15.16 -22.61
C VAL A 44 12.77 -14.76 -21.18
N GLU A 45 13.51 -15.62 -20.50
CA GLU A 45 13.84 -15.47 -19.07
C GLU A 45 14.81 -14.32 -18.80
N ASP A 46 15.78 -14.11 -19.69
CA ASP A 46 16.81 -13.08 -19.55
C ASP A 46 16.31 -11.66 -19.91
N SER A 47 15.07 -11.51 -20.38
CA SER A 47 14.48 -10.20 -20.70
C SER A 47 14.19 -9.34 -19.45
N GLY A 48 14.11 -9.99 -18.29
CA GLY A 48 13.68 -9.37 -17.05
C GLY A 48 12.17 -9.38 -16.81
N ALA A 49 11.39 -9.98 -17.71
CA ALA A 49 9.93 -10.07 -17.59
C ALA A 49 9.49 -10.76 -16.26
N PRO A 50 8.39 -10.30 -15.65
CA PRO A 50 7.83 -10.89 -14.43
C PRO A 50 7.35 -12.34 -14.61
N TRP A 51 7.42 -13.11 -13.52
CA TRP A 51 7.00 -14.52 -13.47
C TRP A 51 5.54 -14.73 -13.90
N LEU A 52 4.65 -13.77 -13.59
CA LEU A 52 3.22 -13.77 -13.94
C LEU A 52 2.94 -14.13 -15.41
N TYR A 53 3.74 -13.65 -16.36
CA TYR A 53 3.53 -13.92 -17.79
C TYR A 53 3.72 -15.39 -18.17
N ARG A 54 4.60 -16.11 -17.48
CA ARG A 54 4.90 -17.53 -17.74
C ARG A 54 4.07 -18.47 -16.86
N ALA A 55 3.75 -18.04 -15.65
CA ALA A 55 3.07 -18.87 -14.66
C ALA A 55 1.59 -19.08 -14.98
N ILE A 56 0.89 -17.99 -15.31
CA ILE A 56 -0.57 -17.98 -15.53
C ILE A 56 -0.88 -18.08 -17.03
N PRO A 57 -1.57 -19.14 -17.49
CA PRO A 57 -1.84 -19.36 -18.92
C PRO A 57 -2.57 -18.21 -19.62
N ALA A 58 -3.44 -17.51 -18.89
CA ALA A 58 -4.25 -16.41 -19.42
C ALA A 58 -3.48 -15.08 -19.55
N ALA A 59 -2.32 -14.92 -18.92
CA ALA A 59 -1.61 -13.65 -18.84
C ALA A 59 -1.15 -13.13 -20.22
N ILE A 60 -0.48 -13.94 -21.03
CA ILE A 60 -0.01 -13.55 -22.37
C ILE A 60 -1.20 -13.25 -23.32
N PRO A 61 -2.20 -14.14 -23.48
CA PRO A 61 -3.41 -13.84 -24.27
C PRO A 61 -4.10 -12.54 -23.86
N TYR A 62 -4.27 -12.31 -22.56
CA TYR A 62 -4.92 -11.11 -22.03
C TYR A 62 -4.10 -9.85 -22.32
N ALA A 63 -2.79 -9.86 -22.06
CA ALA A 63 -1.88 -8.75 -22.35
C ALA A 63 -1.91 -8.38 -23.83
N ASN A 64 -1.83 -9.37 -24.71
CA ASN A 64 -1.85 -9.16 -26.16
C ASN A 64 -3.11 -8.47 -26.63
N LEU A 65 -4.27 -8.86 -26.08
CA LEU A 65 -5.55 -8.26 -26.45
C LEU A 65 -5.73 -6.86 -25.87
N ILE A 66 -5.29 -6.56 -24.65
CA ILE A 66 -5.31 -5.18 -24.12
C ILE A 66 -4.44 -4.27 -24.99
N ILE A 67 -3.18 -4.65 -25.25
CA ILE A 67 -2.23 -3.88 -26.05
C ILE A 67 -2.83 -3.60 -27.44
N LEU A 68 -3.40 -4.64 -28.06
CA LEU A 68 -4.03 -4.53 -29.36
C LEU A 68 -5.28 -3.65 -29.33
N ASN A 69 -6.14 -3.76 -28.31
CA ASN A 69 -7.41 -3.04 -28.24
C ASN A 69 -7.22 -1.53 -28.23
N LEU A 70 -6.19 -1.03 -27.52
CA LEU A 70 -5.84 0.39 -27.51
C LEU A 70 -5.46 0.90 -28.92
N GLY A 71 -4.56 0.19 -29.60
CA GLY A 71 -4.15 0.54 -30.96
C GLY A 71 -5.30 0.41 -31.97
N GLN A 72 -6.10 -0.64 -31.85
CA GLN A 72 -7.25 -0.89 -32.73
C GLN A 72 -8.33 0.17 -32.57
N ALA A 73 -8.61 0.66 -31.36
CA ALA A 73 -9.56 1.75 -31.15
C ALA A 73 -9.17 3.00 -31.94
N ILE A 74 -7.88 3.38 -31.91
CA ILE A 74 -7.35 4.51 -32.67
C ILE A 74 -7.47 4.26 -34.19
N VAL A 75 -7.07 3.09 -34.66
CA VAL A 75 -7.16 2.74 -36.10
C VAL A 75 -8.60 2.65 -36.59
N ALA A 76 -9.52 2.14 -35.77
CA ALA A 76 -10.95 2.09 -36.08
C ALA A 76 -11.54 3.49 -36.28
N VAL A 77 -11.13 4.48 -35.49
CA VAL A 77 -11.52 5.91 -35.68
C VAL A 77 -11.09 6.41 -37.06
N PHE A 78 -9.84 6.13 -37.47
CA PHE A 78 -9.34 6.52 -38.79
C PHE A 78 -10.14 5.87 -39.92
N LEU A 79 -10.32 4.54 -39.87
CA LEU A 79 -11.05 3.79 -40.89
C LEU A 79 -12.51 4.24 -40.99
N ALA A 80 -13.17 4.48 -39.86
CA ALA A 80 -14.55 4.95 -39.82
C ALA A 80 -14.72 6.38 -40.38
N SER A 81 -13.73 7.25 -40.17
CA SER A 81 -13.75 8.64 -40.63
C SER A 81 -13.41 8.78 -42.12
N GLU A 82 -12.50 7.94 -42.64
CA GLU A 82 -12.17 7.87 -44.07
C GLU A 82 -13.34 7.36 -44.90
N PHE A 83 -14.09 6.38 -44.36
CA PHE A 83 -15.28 5.77 -44.97
C PHE A 83 -16.34 6.81 -45.37
N LEU A 84 -16.69 7.76 -44.50
CA LEU A 84 -17.77 8.73 -44.79
C LEU A 84 -17.35 9.85 -45.76
N LYS A 85 -16.05 10.05 -45.99
CA LYS A 85 -15.52 11.08 -46.90
C LYS A 85 -15.24 10.57 -48.31
N GLN A 86 -14.86 9.30 -48.49
CA GLN A 86 -14.74 8.69 -49.83
C GLN A 86 -16.05 8.80 -50.63
N ASP A 87 -17.19 8.87 -49.94
CA ASP A 87 -18.52 9.03 -50.56
C ASP A 87 -18.92 10.52 -50.80
N SER A 88 -18.24 11.51 -50.19
CA SER A 88 -18.57 12.94 -50.33
C SER A 88 -17.70 13.71 -51.35
N LYS A 89 -16.59 13.12 -51.82
CA LYS A 89 -15.62 13.77 -52.72
C LYS A 89 -15.56 13.18 -54.13
N ASN A 90 -16.33 12.13 -54.42
CA ASN A 90 -16.31 11.46 -55.72
C ASN A 90 -17.59 11.76 -56.52
N ASP A 91 -17.72 12.98 -57.06
CA ASP A 91 -18.83 13.38 -57.95
C ASP A 91 -18.91 12.55 -59.25
N THR A 92 -17.88 11.75 -59.59
CA THR A 92 -17.89 10.81 -60.72
C THR A 92 -18.49 9.43 -60.39
N VAL A 93 -18.95 9.22 -59.15
CA VAL A 93 -19.44 7.94 -58.63
C VAL A 93 -20.98 7.88 -58.55
N GLU A 94 -21.70 8.82 -59.16
CA GLU A 94 -23.16 8.70 -59.39
C GLU A 94 -23.57 7.35 -60.02
N VAL A 95 -22.67 6.70 -60.78
CA VAL A 95 -22.88 5.36 -61.33
C VAL A 95 -22.86 4.24 -60.26
N ILE A 96 -22.19 4.41 -59.11
CA ILE A 96 -22.26 3.47 -57.97
C ILE A 96 -23.48 3.76 -57.09
N TYR A 97 -24.04 4.99 -57.11
CA TYR A 97 -25.34 5.29 -56.51
C TYR A 97 -26.52 4.59 -57.22
N ALA A 98 -26.30 3.98 -58.39
CA ALA A 98 -27.29 3.17 -59.13
C ALA A 98 -27.53 1.76 -58.55
N ARG A 99 -26.89 1.35 -57.44
CA ARG A 99 -27.11 0.03 -56.83
C ARG A 99 -28.29 0.05 -55.85
N SER A 100 -29.23 -0.87 -56.03
CA SER A 100 -30.46 -1.04 -55.24
C SER A 100 -30.23 -1.62 -53.82
N MET A 101 -29.42 -0.95 -53.00
CA MET A 101 -29.21 -1.32 -51.59
C MET A 101 -29.68 -0.21 -50.65
N THR A 102 -30.37 -0.60 -49.58
CA THR A 102 -30.91 0.32 -48.57
C THR A 102 -29.80 0.83 -47.62
N ASN A 103 -30.04 1.96 -46.95
CA ASN A 103 -29.14 2.50 -45.92
C ASN A 103 -28.77 1.46 -44.84
N SER A 104 -29.73 0.60 -44.45
CA SER A 104 -29.48 -0.49 -43.49
C SER A 104 -28.50 -1.51 -44.04
N GLU A 105 -28.72 -2.00 -45.26
CA GLU A 105 -27.87 -3.04 -45.86
C GLU A 105 -26.44 -2.54 -46.07
N TYR A 106 -26.31 -1.26 -46.43
CA TYR A 106 -25.03 -0.61 -46.64
C TYR A 106 -24.24 -0.43 -45.34
N ILE A 107 -24.80 0.27 -44.33
CA ILE A 107 -24.06 0.56 -43.09
C ILE A 107 -23.82 -0.71 -42.27
N LEU A 108 -24.79 -1.62 -42.16
CA LEU A 108 -24.57 -2.89 -41.45
C LEU A 108 -23.52 -3.74 -42.17
N GLY A 109 -23.57 -3.83 -43.50
CA GLY A 109 -22.56 -4.54 -44.28
C GLY A 109 -21.16 -3.95 -44.09
N LYS A 110 -21.03 -2.62 -44.12
CA LYS A 110 -19.75 -1.91 -43.90
C LYS A 110 -19.22 -2.10 -42.48
N SER A 111 -20.08 -1.88 -41.47
CA SER A 111 -19.74 -2.08 -40.05
C SER A 111 -19.27 -3.50 -39.80
N PHE A 112 -20.02 -4.48 -40.31
CA PHE A 112 -19.64 -5.90 -40.19
C PHE A 112 -18.33 -6.22 -40.92
N GLY A 113 -18.09 -5.61 -42.08
CA GLY A 113 -16.81 -5.75 -42.81
C GLY A 113 -15.61 -5.23 -42.01
N ILE A 114 -15.73 -4.05 -41.38
CA ILE A 114 -14.67 -3.49 -40.53
C ILE A 114 -14.46 -4.37 -39.28
N ILE A 115 -15.54 -4.71 -38.57
CA ILE A 115 -15.48 -5.55 -37.37
C ILE A 115 -14.85 -6.91 -37.71
N MET A 116 -15.24 -7.54 -38.82
CA MET A 116 -14.71 -8.85 -39.23
C MET A 116 -13.20 -8.82 -39.44
N VAL A 117 -12.66 -7.76 -40.06
CA VAL A 117 -11.22 -7.61 -40.28
C VAL A 117 -10.46 -7.50 -38.95
N PHE A 118 -10.98 -6.73 -37.99
CA PHE A 118 -10.38 -6.65 -36.65
C PHE A 118 -10.55 -7.95 -35.87
N VAL A 119 -11.68 -8.65 -35.97
CA VAL A 119 -11.91 -9.95 -35.33
C VAL A 119 -10.90 -10.97 -35.84
N ILE A 120 -10.64 -11.03 -37.15
CA ILE A 120 -9.59 -11.89 -37.73
C ILE A 120 -8.23 -11.57 -37.11
N LEU A 121 -7.87 -10.27 -37.02
CA LEU A 121 -6.61 -9.86 -36.39
C LEU A 121 -6.54 -10.24 -34.91
N ASN A 122 -7.65 -10.07 -34.16
CA ASN A 122 -7.74 -10.48 -32.76
C ASN A 122 -7.57 -11.99 -32.59
N VAL A 123 -8.21 -12.80 -33.44
CA VAL A 123 -8.07 -14.27 -33.42
C VAL A 123 -6.63 -14.69 -33.74
N LEU A 124 -5.99 -14.05 -34.73
CA LEU A 124 -4.59 -14.34 -35.05
C LEU A 124 -3.67 -14.03 -33.86
N ILE A 125 -3.84 -12.88 -33.22
CA ILE A 125 -3.05 -12.47 -32.05
C ILE A 125 -3.33 -13.36 -30.83
N LEU A 126 -4.60 -13.75 -30.64
CA LEU A 126 -4.98 -14.69 -29.59
C LEU A 126 -4.30 -16.05 -29.80
N LEU A 127 -4.34 -16.60 -31.02
CA LEU A 127 -3.69 -17.87 -31.35
C LEU A 127 -2.17 -17.80 -31.16
N MET A 128 -1.54 -16.66 -31.47
CA MET A 128 -0.13 -16.44 -31.16
C MET A 128 0.12 -16.51 -29.66
N GLY A 129 -0.69 -15.83 -28.84
CA GLY A 129 -0.57 -15.87 -27.38
C GLY A 129 -0.76 -17.28 -26.82
N ILE A 130 -1.79 -17.99 -27.28
CA ILE A 130 -2.07 -19.39 -26.93
C ILE A 130 -0.88 -20.30 -27.27
N GLY A 131 -0.27 -20.10 -28.45
CA GLY A 131 0.91 -20.87 -28.87
C GLY A 131 2.07 -20.76 -27.87
N PHE A 132 2.34 -19.57 -27.34
CA PHE A 132 3.35 -19.38 -26.29
C PHE A 132 2.93 -19.99 -24.94
N SER A 133 1.64 -19.92 -24.59
CA SER A 133 1.14 -20.59 -23.38
C SER A 133 1.39 -22.10 -23.45
N PHE A 134 1.12 -22.77 -24.58
CA PHE A 134 1.39 -24.22 -24.72
C PHE A 134 2.86 -24.62 -24.60
N ILE A 135 3.79 -23.77 -25.05
CA ILE A 135 5.23 -24.06 -24.99
C ILE A 135 5.72 -24.13 -23.53
N SER A 136 5.00 -23.53 -22.57
CA SER A 136 5.39 -23.60 -21.16
C SER A 136 5.17 -24.99 -20.52
N ASN A 137 4.56 -25.95 -21.22
CA ASN A 137 4.25 -27.31 -20.74
C ASN A 137 3.38 -27.39 -19.46
N GLU A 138 2.91 -26.25 -18.95
CA GLU A 138 2.17 -26.13 -17.68
C GLU A 138 0.70 -25.67 -17.89
N SER A 139 0.14 -25.74 -19.11
CA SER A 139 -1.12 -25.05 -19.46
C SER A 139 -2.13 -25.84 -20.32
N SER A 140 -2.50 -27.05 -19.95
CA SER A 140 -3.53 -27.83 -20.70
C SER A 140 -4.97 -27.62 -20.22
N LYS A 141 -5.21 -26.92 -19.12
CA LYS A 141 -6.56 -26.66 -18.59
C LYS A 141 -7.13 -25.36 -19.19
N SER A 142 -8.35 -25.44 -19.76
CA SER A 142 -9.24 -24.30 -20.05
C SER A 142 -8.90 -23.37 -21.23
N ILE A 143 -8.45 -23.89 -22.38
CA ILE A 143 -8.26 -23.08 -23.62
C ILE A 143 -9.52 -22.34 -24.08
N TRP A 144 -10.70 -22.92 -23.81
CA TRP A 144 -11.99 -22.33 -24.18
C TRP A 144 -12.24 -21.00 -23.49
N VAL A 145 -11.73 -20.84 -22.27
CA VAL A 145 -11.89 -19.61 -21.48
C VAL A 145 -11.20 -18.43 -22.17
N LEU A 146 -10.13 -18.68 -22.91
CA LEU A 146 -9.39 -17.62 -23.62
C LEU A 146 -10.20 -16.99 -24.76
N PHE A 147 -11.23 -17.67 -25.28
CA PHE A 147 -12.12 -17.11 -26.29
C PHE A 147 -13.13 -16.11 -25.74
N TYR A 148 -13.30 -16.02 -24.41
CA TYR A 148 -14.08 -14.93 -23.80
C TYR A 148 -13.36 -13.58 -23.96
N TYR A 149 -12.03 -13.54 -24.01
CA TYR A 149 -11.29 -12.28 -24.05
C TYR A 149 -11.62 -11.39 -25.25
N PRO A 150 -11.65 -11.86 -26.52
CA PRO A 150 -12.09 -11.01 -27.63
C PRO A 150 -13.54 -10.52 -27.50
N LEU A 151 -14.43 -11.33 -26.91
CA LEU A 151 -15.85 -10.97 -26.70
C LEU A 151 -16.01 -9.87 -25.66
N LEU A 152 -15.18 -9.89 -24.62
CA LEU A 152 -15.23 -8.91 -23.53
C LEU A 152 -14.40 -7.67 -23.86
N ILE A 153 -13.20 -7.81 -24.39
CA ILE A 153 -12.26 -6.71 -24.61
C ILE A 153 -12.58 -6.03 -25.94
N SER A 154 -12.29 -6.69 -27.07
CA SER A 154 -12.17 -6.02 -28.36
C SER A 154 -13.51 -5.69 -29.02
N ILE A 155 -14.47 -6.63 -29.01
CA ILE A 155 -15.74 -6.45 -29.74
C ILE A 155 -16.56 -5.25 -29.24
N PRO A 156 -16.82 -5.08 -27.94
CA PRO A 156 -17.62 -3.95 -27.45
C PRO A 156 -16.92 -2.60 -27.70
N THR A 157 -15.59 -2.54 -27.55
CA THR A 157 -14.81 -1.33 -27.85
C THR A 157 -14.93 -0.95 -29.32
N LEU A 158 -14.73 -1.90 -30.23
CA LEU A 158 -14.80 -1.67 -31.68
C LEU A 158 -16.21 -1.21 -32.11
N ILE A 159 -17.25 -1.88 -31.62
CA ILE A 159 -18.65 -1.52 -31.94
C ILE A 159 -18.98 -0.13 -31.43
N TYR A 160 -18.56 0.20 -30.21
CA TYR A 160 -18.79 1.52 -29.62
C TYR A 160 -18.09 2.63 -30.39
N ILE A 161 -16.78 2.51 -30.61
CA ILE A 161 -15.99 3.58 -31.23
C ILE A 161 -16.37 3.78 -32.71
N LEU A 162 -16.70 2.69 -33.42
CA LEU A 162 -17.17 2.74 -34.79
C LEU A 162 -18.56 3.38 -34.90
N GLY A 163 -19.49 3.00 -34.02
CA GLY A 163 -20.80 3.64 -33.92
C GLY A 163 -20.69 5.12 -33.61
N LEU A 164 -19.85 5.50 -32.64
CA LEU A 164 -19.59 6.88 -32.25
C LEU A 164 -18.97 7.69 -33.39
N ALA A 165 -17.99 7.12 -34.10
CA ALA A 165 -17.36 7.78 -35.23
C ALA A 165 -18.36 8.06 -36.36
N PHE A 166 -19.20 7.09 -36.72
CA PHE A 166 -20.23 7.27 -37.73
C PHE A 166 -21.27 8.32 -37.34
N PHE A 167 -21.72 8.29 -36.08
CA PHE A 167 -22.64 9.27 -35.55
C PHE A 167 -22.07 10.69 -35.61
N LEU A 168 -20.85 10.89 -35.10
CA LEU A 168 -20.19 12.20 -35.09
C LEU A 168 -19.92 12.73 -36.50
N MET A 169 -19.53 11.86 -37.44
CA MET A 169 -19.33 12.26 -38.83
C MET A 169 -20.62 12.76 -39.50
N ILE A 170 -21.78 12.18 -39.18
CA ILE A 170 -23.09 12.66 -39.67
C ILE A 170 -23.45 14.01 -39.04
N VAL A 171 -23.20 14.18 -37.74
CA VAL A 171 -23.56 15.39 -36.99
C VAL A 171 -22.65 16.56 -37.36
N LEU A 172 -21.34 16.36 -37.35
CA LEU A 172 -20.33 17.41 -37.52
C LEU A 172 -20.02 17.71 -38.98
N LYS A 173 -20.25 16.74 -39.89
CA LYS A 173 -19.96 16.84 -41.33
C LYS A 173 -18.52 17.26 -41.66
N ASN A 174 -17.59 17.11 -40.71
CA ASN A 174 -16.18 17.46 -40.87
C ASN A 174 -15.29 16.36 -40.28
N GLN A 175 -14.47 15.76 -41.14
CA GLN A 175 -13.58 14.65 -40.78
C GLN A 175 -12.51 15.06 -39.78
N ALA A 176 -11.87 16.22 -39.98
CA ALA A 176 -10.76 16.65 -39.13
C ALA A 176 -11.25 16.94 -37.70
N ILE A 177 -12.41 17.61 -37.58
CA ILE A 177 -13.03 17.91 -36.29
C ILE A 177 -13.47 16.62 -35.60
N THR A 178 -14.12 15.70 -36.32
CA THR A 178 -14.54 14.40 -35.76
C THR A 178 -13.34 13.61 -35.24
N PHE A 179 -12.26 13.59 -36.01
CA PHE A 179 -11.01 12.93 -35.62
C PHE A 179 -10.40 13.52 -34.34
N ILE A 180 -10.28 14.86 -34.26
CA ILE A 180 -9.73 15.56 -33.09
C ILE A 180 -10.59 15.28 -31.85
N ILE A 181 -11.93 15.29 -31.97
CA ILE A 181 -12.83 15.01 -30.85
C ILE A 181 -12.68 13.57 -30.36
N LEU A 182 -12.64 12.58 -31.27
CA LEU A 182 -12.49 11.18 -30.90
C LEU A 182 -11.13 10.88 -30.25
N LEU A 183 -10.05 11.47 -30.78
CA LEU A 183 -8.72 11.33 -30.19
C LEU A 183 -8.64 12.04 -28.83
N GLY A 184 -9.28 13.21 -28.71
CA GLY A 184 -9.45 13.92 -27.44
C GLY A 184 -10.26 13.12 -26.42
N TYR A 185 -11.31 12.40 -26.85
CA TYR A 185 -12.10 11.50 -26.00
C TYR A 185 -11.28 10.29 -25.53
N ILE A 186 -10.48 9.68 -26.40
CA ILE A 186 -9.52 8.63 -26.02
C ILE A 186 -8.53 9.16 -24.96
N ALA A 187 -7.94 10.35 -25.18
CA ALA A 187 -7.02 10.94 -24.23
C ALA A 187 -7.70 11.29 -22.89
N LEU A 188 -8.90 11.86 -22.92
CA LEU A 188 -9.69 12.20 -21.72
C LEU A 188 -10.02 10.96 -20.89
N THR A 189 -10.43 9.87 -21.54
CA THR A 189 -10.79 8.61 -20.86
C THR A 189 -9.57 7.97 -20.19
N ILE A 190 -8.41 7.94 -20.86
CA ILE A 190 -7.18 7.31 -20.32
C ILE A 190 -6.52 8.18 -19.23
N PHE A 191 -6.38 9.49 -19.46
CA PHE A 191 -5.54 10.34 -18.60
C PHE A 191 -6.31 11.05 -17.48
N TYR A 192 -7.59 11.38 -17.68
CA TYR A 192 -8.35 12.20 -16.72
C TYR A 192 -9.48 11.44 -16.03
N LEU A 193 -10.32 10.73 -16.80
CA LEU A 193 -11.44 9.97 -16.23
C LEU A 193 -10.93 8.70 -15.56
N ASN A 194 -10.12 7.89 -16.23
CA ASN A 194 -9.38 6.75 -15.69
C ASN A 194 -10.17 5.93 -14.63
N THR A 195 -9.91 6.16 -13.34
CA THR A 195 -10.56 5.45 -12.22
C THR A 195 -11.78 6.14 -11.63
N LYS A 196 -12.12 7.36 -12.09
CA LYS A 196 -13.26 8.16 -11.62
C LYS A 196 -14.59 7.54 -12.05
N PHE A 197 -15.65 7.88 -11.32
CA PHE A 197 -17.03 7.44 -11.58
C PHE A 197 -17.14 5.92 -11.74
N TYR A 198 -16.47 5.17 -10.86
CA TYR A 198 -16.49 3.70 -10.84
C TYR A 198 -16.08 3.06 -12.17
N HIS A 199 -15.15 3.66 -12.92
CA HIS A 199 -14.69 3.16 -14.23
C HIS A 199 -15.77 3.12 -15.32
N ILE A 200 -16.93 3.78 -15.12
CA ILE A 200 -18.03 3.70 -16.08
C ILE A 200 -17.61 4.17 -17.47
N PHE A 201 -16.70 5.15 -17.57
CA PHE A 201 -16.20 5.74 -18.82
C PHE A 201 -15.07 4.94 -19.51
N ASP A 202 -14.65 3.81 -18.95
CA ASP A 202 -13.57 2.98 -19.51
C ASP A 202 -14.05 2.06 -20.64
N TYR A 203 -14.42 2.63 -21.78
CA TYR A 203 -14.91 1.86 -22.91
C TYR A 203 -13.84 0.94 -23.56
N ILE A 204 -12.55 1.15 -23.27
CA ILE A 204 -11.42 0.35 -23.78
C ILE A 204 -11.15 -0.89 -22.89
N ALA A 205 -11.79 -0.96 -21.71
CA ALA A 205 -11.58 -2.01 -20.71
C ALA A 205 -10.12 -2.09 -20.23
N TYR A 206 -9.48 -0.92 -20.06
CA TYR A 206 -8.10 -0.81 -19.59
C TYR A 206 -7.97 -1.00 -18.07
N GLN A 207 -8.98 -0.58 -17.31
CA GLN A 207 -9.05 -0.65 -15.84
C GLN A 207 -9.99 -1.76 -15.33
N ILE A 208 -10.76 -2.39 -16.24
CA ILE A 208 -11.69 -3.45 -15.90
C ILE A 208 -10.94 -4.78 -15.66
N PRO A 209 -11.09 -5.42 -14.49
CA PRO A 209 -10.34 -6.61 -14.12
C PRO A 209 -10.83 -7.85 -14.86
N MET A 210 -9.96 -8.48 -15.65
CA MET A 210 -10.29 -9.68 -16.43
C MET A 210 -9.25 -10.79 -16.31
N MET A 211 -8.38 -10.75 -15.30
CA MET A 211 -7.48 -11.87 -15.03
C MET A 211 -8.27 -13.14 -14.68
N ASN A 212 -7.93 -14.24 -15.34
CA ASN A 212 -8.51 -15.55 -15.10
C ASN A 212 -7.49 -16.44 -14.37
N SER A 213 -7.89 -16.98 -13.22
CA SER A 213 -7.11 -17.93 -12.43
C SER A 213 -7.41 -19.36 -12.86
N THR A 214 -6.42 -20.25 -12.78
CA THR A 214 -6.67 -21.68 -13.04
C THR A 214 -7.36 -22.39 -11.88
N ILE A 215 -7.39 -21.75 -10.70
CA ILE A 215 -8.08 -22.22 -9.49
C ILE A 215 -9.48 -21.58 -9.41
N GLY A 216 -9.56 -20.25 -9.32
CA GLY A 216 -10.82 -19.53 -9.02
C GLY A 216 -11.56 -18.95 -10.23
N GLY A 217 -11.08 -19.14 -11.46
CA GLY A 217 -11.71 -18.61 -12.67
C GLY A 217 -11.64 -17.08 -12.79
N PHE A 218 -12.69 -16.44 -13.35
CA PHE A 218 -12.80 -14.98 -13.43
C PHE A 218 -13.33 -14.40 -12.10
N GLY A 219 -12.74 -13.28 -11.66
CA GLY A 219 -13.13 -12.65 -10.38
C GLY A 219 -14.57 -12.14 -10.35
N ASP A 220 -15.10 -11.50 -11.40
CA ASP A 220 -16.51 -11.13 -11.47
C ASP A 220 -16.96 -10.98 -12.93
N ILE A 221 -17.31 -12.10 -13.55
CA ILE A 221 -17.69 -12.11 -14.98
C ILE A 221 -19.00 -11.37 -15.24
N VAL A 222 -19.91 -11.30 -14.25
CA VAL A 222 -21.22 -10.67 -14.40
C VAL A 222 -21.07 -9.16 -14.44
N GLU A 223 -20.31 -8.57 -13.51
CA GLU A 223 -20.03 -7.14 -13.49
C GLU A 223 -19.32 -6.71 -14.78
N VAL A 224 -18.32 -7.49 -15.22
CA VAL A 224 -17.63 -7.27 -16.49
C VAL A 224 -18.61 -7.34 -17.67
N ALA A 225 -19.46 -8.36 -17.74
CA ALA A 225 -20.42 -8.51 -18.82
C ALA A 225 -21.44 -7.35 -18.88
N ILE A 226 -21.90 -6.85 -17.73
CA ILE A 226 -22.78 -5.68 -17.66
C ILE A 226 -22.06 -4.45 -18.20
N HIS A 227 -20.85 -4.17 -17.71
CA HIS A 227 -20.05 -3.02 -18.15
C HIS A 227 -19.78 -3.06 -19.66
N ARG A 228 -19.35 -4.21 -20.18
CA ARG A 228 -19.09 -4.40 -21.60
C ARG A 228 -20.37 -4.36 -22.44
N GLY A 229 -21.49 -4.82 -21.87
CA GLY A 229 -22.82 -4.70 -22.44
C GLY A 229 -23.25 -3.24 -22.67
N ILE A 230 -22.91 -2.31 -21.77
CA ILE A 230 -23.20 -0.87 -21.93
C ILE A 230 -22.66 -0.38 -23.27
N TYR A 231 -21.37 -0.57 -23.50
CA TYR A 231 -20.69 -0.07 -24.70
C TYR A 231 -21.12 -0.80 -25.97
N PHE A 232 -21.38 -2.10 -25.88
CA PHE A 232 -21.93 -2.87 -26.98
C PHE A 232 -23.28 -2.30 -27.45
N PHE A 233 -24.25 -2.12 -26.54
CA PHE A 233 -25.57 -1.63 -26.89
C PHE A 233 -25.58 -0.14 -27.27
N LEU A 234 -24.79 0.70 -26.60
CA LEU A 234 -24.63 2.10 -27.00
C LEU A 234 -24.04 2.22 -28.41
N GLY A 235 -23.03 1.41 -28.73
CA GLY A 235 -22.42 1.38 -30.06
C GLY A 235 -23.39 0.94 -31.15
N ILE A 236 -24.13 -0.16 -30.91
CA ILE A 236 -25.19 -0.61 -31.83
C ILE A 236 -26.27 0.46 -32.00
N GLY A 237 -26.66 1.13 -30.92
CA GLY A 237 -27.62 2.25 -30.96
C GLY A 237 -27.15 3.38 -31.86
N LEU A 238 -25.87 3.77 -31.75
CA LEU A 238 -25.25 4.80 -32.60
C LEU A 238 -25.18 4.38 -34.08
N ILE A 239 -24.90 3.10 -34.37
CA ILE A 239 -24.93 2.56 -35.74
C ILE A 239 -26.34 2.63 -36.32
N PHE A 240 -27.37 2.21 -35.58
CA PHE A 240 -28.76 2.30 -36.04
C PHE A 240 -29.26 3.73 -36.20
N PHE A 241 -28.84 4.64 -35.32
CA PHE A 241 -29.12 6.06 -35.45
C PHE A 241 -28.50 6.64 -36.73
N THR A 242 -27.25 6.25 -37.02
CA THR A 242 -26.54 6.62 -38.25
C THR A 242 -27.33 6.16 -39.48
N ILE A 243 -27.86 4.93 -39.47
CA ILE A 243 -28.71 4.39 -40.56
C ILE A 243 -29.94 5.26 -40.79
N ALA A 244 -30.60 5.73 -39.72
CA ALA A 244 -31.81 6.54 -39.81
C ALA A 244 -31.56 7.95 -40.37
N LYS A 245 -30.37 8.53 -40.13
CA LYS A 245 -30.04 9.91 -40.52
C LYS A 245 -29.23 10.04 -41.80
N LEU A 246 -28.76 8.93 -42.40
CA LEU A 246 -27.96 8.97 -43.62
C LEU A 246 -28.79 9.48 -44.83
N PRO A 247 -28.44 10.61 -45.45
CA PRO A 247 -29.18 11.18 -46.58
C PRO A 247 -28.75 10.51 -47.90
N ARG A 248 -29.15 9.25 -48.13
CA ARG A 248 -28.80 8.48 -49.34
C ARG A 248 -30.02 7.87 -50.03
N LEU A 249 -30.48 6.68 -49.61
CA LEU A 249 -31.63 5.99 -50.20
C LEU A 249 -32.61 5.56 -49.10
N PRO A 250 -33.85 6.11 -49.08
CA PRO A 250 -34.82 5.76 -48.05
C PRO A 250 -35.20 4.28 -48.13
N GLN A 251 -35.39 3.66 -46.97
CA GLN A 251 -35.91 2.30 -46.89
C GLN A 251 -37.33 2.23 -47.47
N ALA A 252 -37.83 1.03 -47.75
CA ALA A 252 -39.24 0.85 -48.11
C ALA A 252 -40.13 1.56 -47.07
N LYS A 253 -41.21 2.25 -47.50
CA LYS A 253 -42.02 3.17 -46.66
C LYS A 253 -42.44 2.61 -45.28
N ARG A 254 -42.58 1.28 -45.13
CA ARG A 254 -42.92 0.60 -43.86
C ARG A 254 -41.74 0.37 -42.90
N LEU A 255 -40.49 0.43 -43.38
CA LEU A 255 -39.28 0.11 -42.60
C LEU A 255 -38.44 1.35 -42.24
N VAL A 256 -38.78 2.53 -42.78
CA VAL A 256 -38.01 3.78 -42.57
C VAL A 256 -37.80 4.13 -41.09
N SER A 257 -38.78 3.84 -40.23
CA SER A 257 -38.71 4.09 -38.79
C SER A 257 -38.07 2.96 -37.98
N LEU A 258 -37.91 1.75 -38.53
CA LEU A 258 -37.38 0.60 -37.79
C LEU A 258 -35.99 0.85 -37.17
N PRO A 259 -35.00 1.44 -37.89
CA PRO A 259 -33.70 1.73 -37.30
C PRO A 259 -33.78 2.70 -36.12
N ILE A 260 -34.73 3.64 -36.12
CA ILE A 260 -34.85 4.60 -35.01
C ILE A 260 -35.42 3.91 -33.77
N TYR A 261 -36.37 2.98 -33.93
CA TYR A 261 -36.87 2.16 -32.83
C TYR A 261 -35.80 1.23 -32.28
N LEU A 262 -34.99 0.60 -33.15
CA LEU A 262 -33.87 -0.23 -32.72
C LEU A 262 -32.79 0.59 -32.01
N ALA A 263 -32.46 1.78 -32.51
CA ALA A 263 -31.54 2.70 -31.85
C ALA A 263 -32.05 3.08 -30.44
N PHE A 264 -33.33 3.48 -30.34
CA PHE A 264 -33.96 3.83 -29.07
C PHE A 264 -33.96 2.66 -28.08
N PHE A 265 -34.32 1.46 -28.53
CA PHE A 265 -34.29 0.25 -27.71
C PHE A 265 -32.87 -0.08 -27.21
N CYS A 266 -31.86 0.03 -28.08
CA CYS A 266 -30.46 -0.18 -27.70
C CYS A 266 -29.98 0.88 -26.68
N PHE A 267 -30.36 2.14 -26.85
CA PHE A 267 -30.05 3.19 -25.86
C PHE A 267 -30.75 2.95 -24.53
N ILE A 268 -31.99 2.45 -24.52
CA ILE A 268 -32.68 2.04 -23.29
C ILE A 268 -31.90 0.92 -22.60
N ILE A 269 -31.53 -0.15 -23.32
CA ILE A 269 -30.76 -1.25 -22.74
C ILE A 269 -29.41 -0.74 -22.20
N GLY A 270 -28.67 0.07 -22.97
CA GLY A 270 -27.41 0.66 -22.52
C GLY A 270 -27.58 1.52 -21.27
N GLY A 271 -28.67 2.29 -21.18
CA GLY A 271 -29.03 3.09 -20.01
C GLY A 271 -29.41 2.23 -18.80
N LEU A 272 -30.20 1.17 -18.99
CA LEU A 272 -30.55 0.22 -17.92
C LEU A 272 -29.32 -0.55 -17.40
N LEU A 273 -28.41 -0.96 -18.28
CA LEU A 273 -27.14 -1.59 -17.88
C LEU A 273 -26.23 -0.59 -17.16
N SER A 274 -26.19 0.68 -17.60
CA SER A 274 -25.43 1.74 -16.92
C SER A 274 -25.97 1.99 -15.52
N LYS A 275 -27.30 2.05 -15.38
CA LYS A 275 -27.97 2.16 -14.09
C LYS A 275 -27.64 0.93 -13.22
N LYS A 276 -27.83 -0.29 -13.73
CA LYS A 276 -27.52 -1.54 -13.00
C LYS A 276 -26.06 -1.59 -12.52
N TYR A 277 -25.12 -1.16 -13.37
CA TYR A 277 -23.70 -1.10 -13.00
C TYR A 277 -23.45 -0.12 -11.85
N LEU A 278 -24.03 1.08 -11.91
CA LEU A 278 -23.92 2.06 -10.83
C LEU A 278 -24.65 1.60 -9.56
N ASP A 279 -25.82 0.99 -9.68
CA ASP A 279 -26.59 0.44 -8.56
C ASP A 279 -25.80 -0.65 -7.83
N ILE A 280 -25.07 -1.52 -8.55
CA ILE A 280 -24.18 -2.53 -7.95
C ILE A 280 -23.05 -1.86 -7.16
N LYS A 281 -22.44 -0.80 -7.70
CA LYS A 281 -21.31 -0.12 -7.06
C LYS A 281 -21.71 0.71 -5.85
N ILE A 282 -22.73 1.55 -6.01
CA ILE A 282 -23.25 2.43 -4.96
C ILE A 282 -23.97 1.58 -3.90
N GLY A 283 -24.85 0.67 -4.31
CA GLY A 283 -25.57 -0.20 -3.39
C GLY A 283 -24.63 -1.14 -2.61
N GLY A 284 -23.49 -1.53 -3.19
CA GLY A 284 -22.46 -2.27 -2.46
C GLY A 284 -21.83 -1.45 -1.32
N GLN A 285 -21.60 -0.15 -1.53
CA GLN A 285 -21.10 0.76 -0.49
C GLN A 285 -22.17 1.05 0.57
N GLU A 286 -23.40 1.40 0.16
CA GLU A 286 -24.53 1.62 1.07
C GLU A 286 -24.81 0.39 1.94
N TYR A 287 -24.70 -0.82 1.37
CA TYR A 287 -24.85 -2.05 2.14
C TYR A 287 -23.76 -2.22 3.20
N ARG A 288 -22.51 -1.91 2.87
CA ARG A 288 -21.40 -1.94 3.85
C ARG A 288 -21.60 -0.93 4.98
N GLU A 289 -22.09 0.27 4.66
CA GLU A 289 -22.46 1.28 5.66
C GLU A 289 -23.57 0.77 6.59
N GLN A 290 -24.55 0.02 6.08
CA GLN A 290 -25.58 -0.62 6.91
C GLN A 290 -24.99 -1.68 7.85
N LEU A 291 -24.04 -2.50 7.36
CA LEU A 291 -23.34 -3.47 8.21
C LEU A 291 -22.60 -2.77 9.36
N ILE A 292 -21.85 -1.70 9.06
CA ILE A 292 -21.12 -0.90 10.04
C ILE A 292 -22.07 -0.24 11.05
N ALA A 293 -23.16 0.38 10.57
CA ALA A 293 -24.15 1.01 11.43
C ALA A 293 -24.81 0.01 12.40
N LEU A 294 -24.98 -1.24 11.96
CA LEU A 294 -25.49 -2.32 12.81
C LEU A 294 -24.46 -2.74 13.86
N ASN A 295 -23.19 -2.88 13.50
CA ASN A 295 -22.12 -3.14 14.46
C ASN A 295 -22.03 -2.00 15.49
N ASP A 296 -22.08 -0.74 15.05
CA ASP A 296 -22.06 0.45 15.91
C ASP A 296 -23.22 0.53 16.91
N LYS A 297 -24.36 -0.08 16.59
CA LYS A 297 -25.51 -0.17 17.50
C LYS A 297 -25.26 -1.14 18.65
N TYR A 298 -24.48 -2.20 18.42
CA TYR A 298 -24.33 -3.33 19.32
C TYR A 298 -22.94 -3.45 19.96
N VAL A 299 -21.93 -2.71 19.49
CA VAL A 299 -20.53 -2.77 19.95
C VAL A 299 -20.34 -2.58 21.46
N ASN A 300 -21.20 -1.80 22.11
CA ASN A 300 -21.11 -1.53 23.55
C ASN A 300 -21.91 -2.51 24.42
N GLN A 301 -22.61 -3.47 23.83
CA GLN A 301 -23.32 -4.50 24.60
C GLN A 301 -22.32 -5.53 25.16
N PRO A 302 -22.59 -6.09 26.35
CA PRO A 302 -21.73 -7.14 26.90
C PRO A 302 -21.73 -8.36 25.95
N LYS A 303 -20.53 -8.79 25.53
CA LYS A 303 -20.33 -10.03 24.77
C LYS A 303 -20.15 -11.22 25.72
N VAL A 304 -20.52 -12.41 25.26
CA VAL A 304 -20.11 -13.68 25.87
C VAL A 304 -18.74 -14.09 25.31
N ASP A 305 -18.00 -14.94 26.02
CA ASP A 305 -16.79 -15.56 25.47
C ASP A 305 -17.11 -16.96 24.97
N VAL A 306 -16.63 -17.32 23.77
CA VAL A 306 -16.76 -18.68 23.22
C VAL A 306 -15.61 -19.54 23.76
N VAL A 307 -15.93 -20.52 24.61
CA VAL A 307 -14.94 -21.40 25.25
C VAL A 307 -14.56 -22.55 24.32
N SER A 308 -15.57 -23.17 23.71
CA SER A 308 -15.38 -24.25 22.72
C SER A 308 -16.41 -24.14 21.60
N ASN A 309 -16.02 -24.55 20.40
CA ASN A 309 -16.88 -24.56 19.22
C ASN A 309 -16.62 -25.81 18.38
N PHE A 310 -17.62 -26.69 18.34
CA PHE A 310 -17.64 -27.85 17.46
C PHE A 310 -18.45 -27.52 16.20
N ILE A 311 -17.85 -27.72 15.03
CA ILE A 311 -18.42 -27.36 13.74
C ILE A 311 -18.49 -28.62 12.87
N ASP A 312 -19.70 -29.07 12.55
CA ASP A 312 -19.97 -30.10 11.54
C ASP A 312 -20.42 -29.40 10.25
N LEU A 313 -19.55 -29.36 9.25
CA LEU A 313 -19.73 -28.65 7.98
C LEU A 313 -19.83 -29.62 6.81
N ALA A 314 -20.87 -29.46 6.00
CA ALA A 314 -21.01 -30.12 4.71
C ALA A 314 -20.94 -29.10 3.56
N HIS A 315 -20.05 -29.37 2.60
CA HIS A 315 -19.88 -28.57 1.39
C HIS A 315 -20.62 -29.21 0.21
N THR A 316 -21.56 -28.48 -0.41
CA THR A 316 -22.33 -28.96 -1.58
C THR A 316 -22.49 -27.86 -2.63
N GLY A 317 -21.74 -27.94 -3.74
CA GLY A 317 -21.84 -27.00 -4.85
C GLY A 317 -21.36 -25.60 -4.46
N GLU A 318 -22.25 -24.61 -4.45
CA GLU A 318 -21.94 -23.22 -4.06
C GLU A 318 -22.49 -22.87 -2.66
N GLU A 319 -22.79 -23.87 -1.84
CA GLU A 319 -23.37 -23.70 -0.49
C GLU A 319 -22.65 -24.56 0.56
N ILE A 320 -22.71 -24.10 1.82
CA ILE A 320 -22.37 -24.88 3.00
C ILE A 320 -23.60 -25.11 3.88
N SER A 321 -23.65 -26.26 4.54
CA SER A 321 -24.59 -26.58 5.62
C SER A 321 -23.81 -26.86 6.88
N VAL A 322 -24.14 -26.20 7.99
CA VAL A 322 -23.33 -26.26 9.21
C VAL A 322 -24.19 -26.49 10.45
N LYS A 323 -23.74 -27.39 11.32
CA LYS A 323 -24.20 -27.52 12.72
C LYS A 323 -23.07 -27.09 13.63
N ALA A 324 -23.25 -25.94 14.26
CA ALA A 324 -22.29 -25.41 15.23
C ALA A 324 -22.81 -25.65 16.65
N LYS A 325 -21.97 -26.23 17.51
CA LYS A 325 -22.22 -26.43 18.93
C LYS A 325 -21.21 -25.63 19.74
N LEU A 326 -21.68 -24.58 20.39
CA LEU A 326 -20.87 -23.61 21.13
C LEU A 326 -21.06 -23.78 22.63
N GLU A 327 -19.96 -23.81 23.38
CA GLU A 327 -19.97 -23.56 24.83
C GLU A 327 -19.58 -22.10 25.07
N ILE A 328 -20.47 -21.33 25.67
CA ILE A 328 -20.28 -19.91 25.94
C ILE A 328 -20.22 -19.62 27.44
N LEU A 329 -19.48 -18.57 27.82
CA LEU A 329 -19.31 -18.09 29.18
C LEU A 329 -19.63 -16.59 29.25
N ASN A 330 -20.39 -16.18 30.27
CA ASN A 330 -20.55 -14.76 30.58
C ASN A 330 -19.44 -14.27 31.52
N SER A 331 -18.32 -13.82 30.97
CA SER A 331 -17.23 -13.22 31.73
C SER A 331 -17.49 -11.76 32.12
N SER A 332 -18.67 -11.21 31.77
CA SER A 332 -19.03 -9.85 32.15
C SER A 332 -19.55 -9.79 33.59
N LYS A 333 -19.42 -8.63 34.22
CA LYS A 333 -19.92 -8.37 35.60
C LYS A 333 -21.45 -8.22 35.67
N SER A 334 -22.15 -8.32 34.53
CA SER A 334 -23.58 -8.07 34.39
C SER A 334 -24.30 -9.29 33.80
N SER A 335 -25.58 -9.47 34.13
CA SER A 335 -26.43 -10.46 33.44
C SER A 335 -26.61 -10.07 31.97
N ILE A 336 -26.59 -11.06 31.08
CA ILE A 336 -26.83 -10.88 29.63
C ILE A 336 -28.20 -11.45 29.28
N ASP A 337 -29.13 -10.57 28.89
CA ASP A 337 -30.49 -10.97 28.49
C ASP A 337 -30.61 -11.29 26.99
N THR A 338 -29.63 -10.88 26.19
CA THR A 338 -29.60 -11.15 24.74
C THR A 338 -28.16 -11.37 24.32
N ILE A 339 -27.90 -12.55 23.76
CA ILE A 339 -26.58 -12.94 23.28
C ILE A 339 -26.48 -12.52 21.82
N ILE A 340 -25.37 -11.87 21.47
CA ILE A 340 -25.11 -11.38 20.11
C ILE A 340 -24.00 -12.21 19.48
N PHE A 341 -24.27 -12.73 18.29
CA PHE A 341 -23.28 -13.33 17.41
C PHE A 341 -23.25 -12.62 16.06
N SER A 342 -22.09 -12.64 15.42
CA SER A 342 -21.90 -12.31 14.01
C SER A 342 -21.82 -13.59 13.18
N LEU A 343 -22.57 -13.65 12.10
CA LEU A 343 -22.62 -14.75 11.13
C LEU A 343 -22.89 -14.16 9.75
N ASN A 344 -22.43 -14.75 8.66
CA ASN A 344 -22.60 -14.19 7.32
C ASN A 344 -24.09 -13.99 6.95
N PRO A 345 -24.51 -12.84 6.40
CA PRO A 345 -25.91 -12.57 6.02
C PRO A 345 -26.53 -13.62 5.08
N ASP A 346 -25.74 -14.21 4.19
CA ASP A 346 -26.21 -15.22 3.22
C ASP A 346 -26.34 -16.63 3.82
N LEU A 347 -25.95 -16.82 5.09
CA LEU A 347 -26.21 -18.03 5.86
C LEU A 347 -27.54 -17.90 6.62
N GLN A 348 -28.54 -18.65 6.15
CA GLN A 348 -29.86 -18.70 6.77
C GLN A 348 -29.83 -19.61 8.00
N VAL A 349 -30.16 -19.05 9.17
CA VAL A 349 -30.29 -19.78 10.44
C VAL A 349 -31.68 -20.41 10.53
N TYR A 350 -31.73 -21.73 10.73
CA TYR A 350 -32.99 -22.47 10.84
C TYR A 350 -33.42 -22.72 12.29
N SER A 351 -32.46 -23.01 13.17
CA SER A 351 -32.76 -23.30 14.57
C SER A 351 -31.60 -22.90 15.48
N VAL A 352 -31.96 -22.44 16.68
CA VAL A 352 -31.07 -22.25 17.81
C VAL A 352 -31.69 -22.98 18.99
N SER A 353 -30.95 -23.89 19.62
CA SER A 353 -31.41 -24.62 20.80
C SER A 353 -30.37 -24.67 21.89
N SER A 354 -30.81 -24.86 23.14
CA SER A 354 -29.94 -25.12 24.29
C SER A 354 -30.48 -26.30 25.07
N MET A 355 -29.64 -27.30 25.35
CA MET A 355 -30.04 -28.54 26.04
C MET A 355 -31.27 -29.24 25.41
N GLY A 356 -31.46 -29.11 24.10
CA GLY A 356 -32.61 -29.65 23.37
C GLY A 356 -33.88 -28.79 23.37
N GLU A 357 -33.91 -27.67 24.09
CA GLU A 357 -35.01 -26.70 24.05
C GLU A 357 -34.73 -25.60 23.01
N ASN A 358 -35.72 -25.27 22.17
CA ASN A 358 -35.60 -24.20 21.18
C ASN A 358 -35.60 -22.82 21.85
N LEU A 359 -34.66 -21.96 21.43
CA LEU A 359 -34.56 -20.57 21.88
C LEU A 359 -35.14 -19.61 20.83
N GLU A 360 -35.72 -18.50 21.29
CA GLU A 360 -36.10 -17.40 20.39
C GLU A 360 -34.82 -16.74 19.86
N PHE A 361 -34.74 -16.57 18.54
CA PHE A 361 -33.67 -15.82 17.91
C PHE A 361 -34.21 -14.82 16.90
N ARG A 362 -33.46 -13.75 16.66
CA ARG A 362 -33.77 -12.73 15.65
C ARG A 362 -32.53 -12.43 14.81
N ARG A 363 -32.75 -12.29 13.51
CA ARG A 363 -31.69 -12.00 12.54
C ARG A 363 -31.84 -10.59 11.99
N GLU A 364 -30.76 -9.81 12.06
CA GLU A 364 -30.63 -8.50 11.41
C GLU A 364 -29.32 -8.52 10.61
N LEU A 365 -29.38 -8.70 9.28
CA LEU A 365 -28.19 -8.83 8.42
C LEU A 365 -27.17 -9.84 8.99
N GLN A 366 -25.97 -9.40 9.37
CA GLN A 366 -24.90 -10.22 9.93
C GLN A 366 -25.08 -10.54 11.41
N VAL A 367 -25.96 -9.82 12.13
CA VAL A 367 -26.16 -9.97 13.58
C VAL A 367 -27.24 -11.00 13.87
N LEU A 368 -26.88 -12.06 14.60
CA LEU A 368 -27.77 -13.05 15.18
C LEU A 368 -27.95 -12.75 16.67
N LYS A 369 -29.19 -12.48 17.08
CA LYS A 369 -29.57 -12.27 18.48
C LYS A 369 -30.26 -13.50 19.01
N VAL A 370 -29.73 -14.10 20.07
CA VAL A 370 -30.32 -15.24 20.77
C VAL A 370 -30.84 -14.75 22.11
N ILE A 371 -32.08 -15.09 22.45
CA ILE A 371 -32.77 -14.61 23.66
C ILE A 371 -32.95 -15.80 24.61
N PRO A 372 -32.11 -15.93 25.66
CA PRO A 372 -32.27 -16.98 26.67
C PRO A 372 -33.51 -16.75 27.52
N ALA A 373 -34.19 -17.83 27.93
CA ALA A 373 -35.43 -17.73 28.73
C ALA A 373 -35.23 -17.12 30.13
N LYS A 374 -34.04 -17.23 30.73
CA LYS A 374 -33.73 -16.74 32.08
C LYS A 374 -32.56 -15.74 32.14
N GLY A 375 -32.12 -15.21 31.00
CA GLY A 375 -30.84 -14.49 30.90
C GLY A 375 -29.65 -15.40 31.24
N LEU A 376 -28.43 -14.87 31.09
CA LEU A 376 -27.20 -15.55 31.45
C LEU A 376 -26.47 -14.75 32.53
N SER A 377 -26.37 -15.29 33.73
CA SER A 377 -25.74 -14.64 34.88
C SER A 377 -24.23 -14.53 34.70
N SER A 378 -23.56 -13.65 35.47
CA SER A 378 -22.09 -13.57 35.47
C SER A 378 -21.47 -14.92 35.87
N GLU A 379 -20.40 -15.32 35.18
CA GLU A 379 -19.70 -16.61 35.30
C GLU A 379 -20.56 -17.85 34.95
N GLU A 380 -21.76 -17.65 34.39
CA GLU A 380 -22.63 -18.75 33.97
C GLU A 380 -22.24 -19.25 32.56
N LYS A 381 -22.28 -20.57 32.39
CA LYS A 381 -22.03 -21.26 31.13
C LYS A 381 -23.31 -21.73 30.46
N MET A 382 -23.33 -21.72 29.13
CA MET A 382 -24.44 -22.22 28.33
C MET A 382 -23.94 -22.96 27.10
N ILE A 383 -24.64 -24.02 26.69
CA ILE A 383 -24.38 -24.73 25.44
C ILE A 383 -25.45 -24.35 24.43
N LEU A 384 -25.04 -23.92 23.24
CA LEU A 384 -25.90 -23.56 22.13
C LEU A 384 -25.63 -24.44 20.92
N ASP A 385 -26.69 -24.99 20.34
CA ASP A 385 -26.67 -25.68 19.06
C ASP A 385 -27.33 -24.78 18.01
N ILE A 386 -26.61 -24.44 16.94
CA ILE A 386 -27.06 -23.55 15.86
C ILE A 386 -26.96 -24.29 14.53
N PHE A 387 -28.06 -24.34 13.78
CA PHE A 387 -28.10 -24.93 12.45
C PHE A 387 -28.38 -23.88 11.38
N TYR A 388 -27.52 -23.81 10.37
CA TYR A 388 -27.62 -22.83 9.30
C TYR A 388 -27.08 -23.36 7.96
N ARG A 389 -27.52 -22.76 6.85
CA ARG A 389 -27.10 -23.11 5.49
C ARG A 389 -27.12 -21.89 4.57
N GLY A 390 -26.23 -21.85 3.58
CA GLY A 390 -26.30 -20.87 2.49
C GLY A 390 -24.95 -20.59 1.85
N GLY A 391 -24.85 -19.40 1.25
CA GLY A 391 -23.64 -18.88 0.61
C GLY A 391 -22.86 -17.91 1.51
N ILE A 392 -21.89 -17.22 0.92
CA ILE A 392 -21.05 -16.20 1.60
C ILE A 392 -21.14 -14.87 0.85
N ASP A 393 -21.61 -13.83 1.54
CA ASP A 393 -21.53 -12.46 1.05
C ASP A 393 -20.17 -11.85 1.38
N GLU A 394 -19.32 -11.68 0.36
CA GLU A 394 -17.98 -11.08 0.48
C GLU A 394 -18.00 -9.62 0.95
N ARG A 395 -19.13 -8.91 0.83
CA ARG A 395 -19.21 -7.50 1.25
C ARG A 395 -19.04 -7.30 2.76
N THR A 396 -19.10 -8.39 3.53
CA THR A 396 -18.85 -8.42 4.98
C THR A 396 -17.38 -8.27 5.37
N HIS A 397 -16.44 -8.54 4.45
CA HIS A 397 -15.00 -8.53 4.76
C HIS A 397 -14.44 -7.10 4.80
N PHE A 398 -13.43 -6.88 5.65
CA PHE A 398 -12.64 -5.64 5.68
C PHE A 398 -13.49 -4.35 5.75
N LEU A 399 -14.51 -4.34 6.61
CA LEU A 399 -15.39 -3.17 6.81
C LEU A 399 -14.63 -1.93 7.31
N ASP A 400 -13.42 -2.10 7.79
CA ASP A 400 -12.53 -1.05 8.31
C ASP A 400 -11.76 -0.28 7.25
N GLN A 401 -11.69 -0.81 6.03
CA GLN A 401 -11.01 -0.11 4.95
C GLN A 401 -11.83 1.08 4.46
N ASN A 402 -11.19 2.25 4.39
CA ASN A 402 -11.79 3.45 3.83
C ASN A 402 -12.15 3.21 2.34
N PRO A 403 -13.44 3.29 1.93
CA PRO A 403 -13.86 3.03 0.55
C PRO A 403 -13.21 3.93 -0.51
N GLU A 404 -12.75 5.14 -0.15
CA GLU A 404 -12.08 6.07 -1.06
C GLU A 404 -10.60 5.74 -1.32
N LEU A 405 -9.99 5.00 -0.37
CA LEU A 405 -8.61 4.53 -0.41
C LEU A 405 -8.53 3.06 -0.83
N ALA A 406 -9.54 2.26 -0.49
CA ALA A 406 -9.65 0.85 -0.81
C ALA A 406 -9.86 0.67 -2.31
N THR A 407 -8.96 -0.08 -2.94
CA THR A 407 -9.10 -0.44 -4.35
C THR A 407 -9.69 -1.84 -4.43
N GLY A 408 -10.85 -1.97 -5.09
CA GLY A 408 -11.47 -3.28 -5.33
C GLY A 408 -10.65 -4.19 -6.25
N ASN A 409 -9.61 -3.64 -6.89
CA ASN A 409 -8.67 -4.35 -7.75
C ASN A 409 -7.24 -4.02 -7.31
N PHE A 410 -6.34 -4.99 -7.34
CA PHE A 410 -4.90 -4.70 -7.29
C PHE A 410 -4.29 -4.81 -8.70
N THR A 411 -3.17 -4.11 -8.89
CA THR A 411 -2.46 -4.07 -10.17
C THR A 411 -1.21 -4.93 -10.10
N ALA A 412 -0.99 -5.74 -11.13
CA ALA A 412 0.29 -6.39 -11.35
C ALA A 412 0.69 -6.09 -12.80
N GLU A 413 1.70 -5.25 -13.02
CA GLU A 413 2.08 -4.77 -14.36
C GLU A 413 0.90 -4.09 -15.09
N MET A 414 0.53 -4.58 -16.27
CA MET A 414 -0.62 -4.14 -17.05
C MET A 414 -1.93 -4.83 -16.64
N PHE A 415 -1.89 -5.80 -15.74
CA PHE A 415 -3.04 -6.60 -15.36
C PHE A 415 -3.83 -5.93 -14.23
N ARG A 416 -5.14 -5.97 -14.37
CA ARG A 416 -6.10 -5.61 -13.32
C ARG A 416 -6.71 -6.89 -12.79
N ILE A 417 -6.50 -7.12 -11.50
CA ILE A 417 -6.93 -8.34 -10.81
C ILE A 417 -7.97 -7.93 -9.78
N ARG A 418 -9.19 -8.47 -9.93
CA ARG A 418 -10.29 -8.25 -8.97
C ARG A 418 -9.92 -8.95 -7.68
N LYS A 419 -9.97 -8.24 -6.55
CA LYS A 419 -9.84 -8.87 -5.23
C LYS A 419 -11.07 -9.70 -4.93
N ARG A 420 -10.86 -10.92 -4.42
CA ARG A 420 -11.89 -11.81 -3.86
C ARG A 420 -11.45 -12.20 -2.46
N TYR A 421 -12.37 -12.17 -1.52
CA TYR A 421 -12.08 -12.39 -0.10
C TYR A 421 -12.45 -13.81 0.34
N SER A 422 -13.43 -14.43 -0.32
CA SER A 422 -13.83 -15.82 -0.06
C SER A 422 -14.21 -16.54 -1.34
N TYR A 423 -14.09 -17.87 -1.32
CA TYR A 423 -14.53 -18.75 -2.40
C TYR A 423 -15.45 -19.84 -1.88
N LEU A 424 -16.54 -20.06 -2.59
CA LEU A 424 -17.45 -21.17 -2.35
C LEU A 424 -17.93 -21.68 -3.72
N GLN A 425 -17.18 -22.63 -4.27
CA GLN A 425 -17.40 -23.25 -5.58
C GLN A 425 -17.31 -24.77 -5.44
N GLU A 426 -17.87 -25.49 -6.43
CA GLU A 426 -17.94 -26.95 -6.41
C GLU A 426 -16.57 -27.63 -6.22
N ASP A 427 -15.52 -27.07 -6.82
CA ASP A 427 -14.16 -27.60 -6.85
C ASP A 427 -13.16 -26.84 -5.96
N PHE A 428 -13.56 -25.68 -5.39
CA PHE A 428 -12.69 -24.87 -4.55
C PHE A 428 -13.45 -24.07 -3.49
N VAL A 429 -13.02 -24.18 -2.25
CA VAL A 429 -13.52 -23.41 -1.10
C VAL A 429 -12.36 -22.70 -0.43
N CYS A 430 -12.57 -21.44 -0.06
CA CYS A 430 -11.65 -20.66 0.76
C CYS A 430 -12.45 -19.77 1.71
N LEU A 431 -12.45 -20.14 2.98
CA LEU A 431 -13.18 -19.47 4.05
C LEU A 431 -12.20 -19.08 5.16
N THR A 432 -11.93 -17.78 5.30
CA THR A 432 -11.27 -17.21 6.48
C THR A 432 -12.30 -16.86 7.53
N ASN A 433 -11.89 -16.50 8.75
CA ASN A 433 -12.82 -16.07 9.79
C ASN A 433 -13.63 -14.82 9.39
N GLU A 434 -13.05 -13.94 8.58
CA GLU A 434 -13.72 -12.76 8.00
C GLU A 434 -14.93 -13.12 7.13
N ALA A 435 -14.99 -14.34 6.59
CA ALA A 435 -16.16 -14.83 5.86
C ALA A 435 -17.39 -15.00 6.77
N LEU A 436 -17.22 -14.96 8.10
CA LEU A 436 -18.27 -15.19 9.09
C LEU A 436 -19.04 -16.50 8.84
N TRP A 437 -18.32 -17.55 8.45
CA TRP A 437 -18.87 -18.87 8.12
C TRP A 437 -19.22 -19.71 9.36
N TYR A 438 -18.78 -19.26 10.54
CA TYR A 438 -19.22 -19.75 11.84
C TYR A 438 -19.60 -18.59 12.78
N PRO A 439 -20.45 -18.82 13.80
CA PRO A 439 -20.84 -17.77 14.73
C PRO A 439 -19.66 -17.27 15.55
N ILE A 440 -19.42 -15.96 15.51
CA ILE A 440 -18.41 -15.27 16.33
C ILE A 440 -19.14 -14.40 17.36
N SER A 441 -18.72 -14.42 18.62
CA SER A 441 -19.37 -13.64 19.67
C SER A 441 -19.20 -12.13 19.46
N GLY A 442 -20.26 -11.37 19.70
CA GLY A 442 -20.28 -9.92 19.54
C GLY A 442 -20.39 -9.49 18.07
N VAL A 443 -19.89 -8.29 17.80
CA VAL A 443 -19.88 -7.66 16.48
C VAL A 443 -18.46 -7.47 15.98
N GLY A 444 -18.29 -7.46 14.65
CA GLY A 444 -17.02 -7.12 14.01
C GLY A 444 -16.73 -5.61 14.08
N TYR A 445 -16.06 -5.10 13.04
CA TYR A 445 -15.65 -3.70 12.95
C TYR A 445 -16.75 -2.67 13.27
N SER A 446 -16.41 -1.67 14.08
CA SER A 446 -17.28 -0.54 14.46
C SER A 446 -16.56 0.79 14.22
N SER A 447 -17.25 1.75 13.59
CA SER A 447 -16.72 3.11 13.39
C SER A 447 -16.55 3.89 14.71
N LYS A 448 -17.27 3.49 15.78
CA LYS A 448 -17.17 4.10 17.11
C LYS A 448 -15.93 3.68 17.88
N ASN A 449 -15.41 2.47 17.62
CA ASN A 449 -14.15 1.99 18.20
C ASN A 449 -13.38 1.15 17.16
N PRO A 450 -12.77 1.79 16.15
CA PRO A 450 -12.19 1.11 14.98
C PRO A 450 -11.07 0.13 15.29
N THR A 451 -10.35 0.33 16.38
CA THR A 451 -9.23 -0.53 16.81
C THR A 451 -9.65 -1.60 17.81
N LEU A 452 -10.94 -1.69 18.18
CA LEU A 452 -11.42 -2.74 19.07
C LEU A 452 -11.49 -4.07 18.34
N HIS A 453 -10.52 -4.92 18.67
CA HIS A 453 -10.48 -6.30 18.25
C HIS A 453 -10.03 -7.17 19.42
N SER A 454 -10.90 -8.06 19.88
CA SER A 454 -10.65 -8.97 20.99
C SER A 454 -11.29 -10.31 20.64
N PRO A 455 -10.55 -11.17 19.91
CA PRO A 455 -11.03 -12.50 19.58
C PRO A 455 -11.04 -13.38 20.83
N ASP A 456 -11.86 -14.41 20.83
CA ASP A 456 -11.90 -15.38 21.93
C ASP A 456 -10.94 -16.53 21.61
N PHE A 457 -10.03 -16.88 22.52
CA PHE A 457 -9.25 -18.11 22.40
C PHE A 457 -10.17 -19.32 22.64
N THR A 458 -10.64 -19.90 21.53
CA THR A 458 -11.66 -20.95 21.49
C THR A 458 -11.03 -22.32 21.26
N GLN A 459 -11.50 -23.35 21.96
CA GLN A 459 -11.18 -24.73 21.63
C GLN A 459 -12.03 -25.19 20.44
N TYR A 460 -11.44 -25.26 19.25
CA TYR A 460 -12.14 -25.66 18.03
C TYR A 460 -12.12 -27.19 17.82
N SER A 461 -13.14 -27.68 17.12
CA SER A 461 -13.19 -29.01 16.52
C SER A 461 -14.01 -28.91 15.25
N LEU A 462 -13.44 -29.33 14.11
CA LEU A 462 -14.08 -29.17 12.81
C LEU A 462 -14.18 -30.52 12.10
N ASP A 463 -15.39 -30.88 11.69
CA ASP A 463 -15.68 -32.02 10.83
C ASP A 463 -16.13 -31.50 9.48
N VAL A 464 -15.49 -31.98 8.41
CA VAL A 464 -15.72 -31.52 7.04
C VAL A 464 -16.17 -32.69 6.17
N HIS A 465 -17.37 -32.55 5.62
CA HIS A 465 -17.94 -33.43 4.63
C HIS A 465 -17.84 -32.79 3.24
N THR A 466 -17.06 -33.38 2.35
CA THR A 466 -16.90 -32.88 0.98
C THR A 466 -16.77 -34.02 -0.03
N SER A 467 -16.64 -33.70 -1.33
CA SER A 467 -16.53 -34.72 -2.36
C SER A 467 -15.22 -35.50 -2.24
N ASN A 468 -15.25 -36.80 -2.54
CA ASN A 468 -14.10 -37.70 -2.34
C ASN A 468 -12.83 -37.32 -3.14
N SER A 469 -12.94 -36.45 -4.13
CA SER A 469 -11.81 -35.96 -4.93
C SER A 469 -11.13 -34.73 -4.33
N LEU A 470 -11.73 -34.08 -3.34
CA LEU A 470 -11.21 -32.85 -2.75
C LEU A 470 -10.62 -33.13 -1.36
N VAL A 471 -9.56 -32.39 -1.05
CA VAL A 471 -8.82 -32.46 0.21
C VAL A 471 -9.05 -31.15 0.96
N PRO A 472 -9.63 -31.19 2.17
CA PRO A 472 -9.73 -30.01 3.02
C PRO A 472 -8.40 -29.72 3.73
N VAL A 473 -8.16 -28.45 4.04
CA VAL A 473 -7.02 -27.97 4.81
C VAL A 473 -7.53 -26.98 5.86
N SER A 474 -7.24 -27.23 7.13
CA SER A 474 -7.60 -26.41 8.28
C SER A 474 -6.60 -26.63 9.43
N GLN A 475 -6.78 -25.91 10.54
CA GLN A 475 -5.90 -25.98 11.72
C GLN A 475 -6.10 -27.27 12.52
N GLY A 476 -5.01 -27.75 13.14
CA GLY A 476 -5.04 -28.93 14.00
C GLY A 476 -4.81 -30.27 13.30
N ASP A 477 -4.89 -31.35 14.09
CA ASP A 477 -4.58 -32.71 13.64
C ASP A 477 -5.63 -33.23 12.67
N LEU A 478 -5.19 -33.61 11.47
CA LEU A 478 -6.05 -34.12 10.40
C LEU A 478 -6.21 -35.64 10.55
N LYS A 479 -7.45 -36.08 10.68
CA LYS A 479 -7.81 -37.50 10.63
C LYS A 479 -8.88 -37.72 9.56
N THR A 480 -8.65 -38.70 8.70
CA THR A 480 -9.66 -39.18 7.76
C THR A 480 -10.36 -40.37 8.40
N THR A 481 -11.65 -40.22 8.72
CA THR A 481 -12.46 -41.28 9.33
C THR A 481 -13.13 -42.16 8.29
N GLU A 482 -13.74 -41.53 7.28
CA GLU A 482 -14.41 -42.18 6.15
C GLU A 482 -14.08 -41.43 4.84
N ASP A 483 -14.35 -42.04 3.68
CA ASP A 483 -14.15 -41.38 2.39
C ASP A 483 -14.98 -40.09 2.30
N GLY A 484 -14.31 -38.95 2.13
CA GLY A 484 -14.95 -37.62 2.05
C GLY A 484 -15.27 -36.98 3.41
N VAL A 485 -14.88 -37.60 4.53
CA VAL A 485 -15.07 -37.08 5.90
C VAL A 485 -13.72 -36.86 6.58
N TYR A 486 -13.47 -35.62 6.98
CA TYR A 486 -12.20 -35.20 7.55
C TYR A 486 -12.42 -34.48 8.87
N GLU A 487 -11.65 -34.86 9.88
CA GLU A 487 -11.69 -34.27 11.21
C GLU A 487 -10.42 -33.47 11.47
N PHE A 488 -10.60 -32.26 12.00
CA PHE A 488 -9.52 -31.38 12.45
C PHE A 488 -9.68 -31.12 13.94
N ARG A 489 -8.60 -31.33 14.69
CA ARG A 489 -8.55 -31.14 16.16
C ARG A 489 -7.30 -30.35 16.56
N PRO A 490 -7.38 -29.02 16.71
CA PRO A 490 -6.29 -28.21 17.25
C PRO A 490 -5.96 -28.58 18.69
N GLU A 491 -4.66 -28.68 19.02
CA GLU A 491 -4.21 -28.97 20.39
C GLU A 491 -4.38 -27.80 21.35
N ASN A 492 -4.25 -26.59 20.83
CA ASN A 492 -4.32 -25.35 21.59
C ASN A 492 -5.60 -24.59 21.23
N LYS A 493 -6.04 -23.71 22.13
CA LYS A 493 -7.12 -22.75 21.84
C LYS A 493 -6.62 -21.76 20.79
N LEU A 494 -7.46 -21.43 19.81
CA LEU A 494 -7.13 -20.52 18.73
C LEU A 494 -8.09 -19.32 18.71
N PRO A 495 -7.64 -18.13 18.26
CA PRO A 495 -8.54 -16.99 18.11
C PRO A 495 -9.44 -17.10 16.87
N GLN A 496 -9.04 -17.93 15.90
CA GLN A 496 -9.75 -18.13 14.65
C GLN A 496 -9.32 -19.44 13.96
N ILE A 497 -10.14 -19.91 13.02
CA ILE A 497 -9.81 -21.01 12.10
C ILE A 497 -10.23 -20.66 10.67
N SER A 498 -9.58 -21.30 9.69
CA SER A 498 -9.87 -21.17 8.27
C SER A 498 -10.11 -22.55 7.65
N LEU A 499 -10.80 -22.57 6.51
CA LEU A 499 -11.08 -23.79 5.75
C LEU A 499 -10.79 -23.57 4.27
N LEU A 500 -9.86 -24.36 3.75
CA LEU A 500 -9.66 -24.53 2.31
C LEU A 500 -10.16 -25.92 1.89
N ILE A 501 -10.73 -26.04 0.70
CA ILE A 501 -11.06 -27.33 0.08
C ILE A 501 -10.67 -27.25 -1.38
N GLY A 502 -9.90 -28.22 -1.89
CA GLY A 502 -9.46 -28.23 -3.28
C GLY A 502 -8.80 -29.55 -3.70
N ASP A 503 -8.42 -29.67 -4.97
CA ASP A 503 -7.62 -30.78 -5.51
C ASP A 503 -6.14 -30.63 -5.11
N TYR A 504 -5.89 -30.60 -3.79
CA TYR A 504 -4.57 -30.41 -3.21
C TYR A 504 -3.74 -31.70 -3.22
N LYS A 505 -2.44 -31.54 -3.45
CA LYS A 505 -1.41 -32.50 -3.06
C LYS A 505 -0.63 -31.96 -1.87
N GLN A 506 -0.41 -32.84 -0.90
CA GLN A 506 0.34 -32.54 0.30
C GLN A 506 1.78 -33.07 0.20
N TYR A 507 2.75 -32.23 0.56
CA TYR A 507 4.14 -32.60 0.77
C TYR A 507 4.53 -32.21 2.19
N THR A 508 4.99 -33.17 3.01
CA THR A 508 5.22 -32.95 4.44
C THR A 508 6.57 -33.49 4.89
N THR A 509 7.19 -32.81 5.85
CA THR A 509 8.36 -33.28 6.58
C THR A 509 8.28 -32.86 8.05
N THR A 510 8.77 -33.70 8.96
CA THR A 510 8.75 -33.43 10.41
C THR A 510 10.15 -33.06 10.89
N ILE A 511 10.28 -31.89 11.52
CA ILE A 511 11.56 -31.35 11.99
C ILE A 511 11.35 -30.81 13.41
N ASP A 512 12.13 -31.30 14.38
CA ASP A 512 12.09 -30.86 15.77
C ASP A 512 10.67 -30.89 16.39
N SER A 513 9.88 -31.93 16.06
CA SER A 513 8.48 -32.11 16.47
C SER A 513 7.48 -31.13 15.86
N ILE A 514 7.86 -30.43 14.78
CA ILE A 514 6.99 -29.58 13.98
C ILE A 514 6.80 -30.20 12.60
N ASP A 515 5.55 -30.33 12.17
CA ASP A 515 5.20 -30.77 10.83
C ASP A 515 5.13 -29.60 9.86
N TYR A 516 6.06 -29.58 8.89
CA TYR A 516 6.10 -28.60 7.82
C TYR A 516 5.43 -29.17 6.57
N SER A 517 4.35 -28.54 6.11
CA SER A 517 3.58 -29.02 4.96
C SER A 517 3.42 -27.98 3.86
N ILE A 518 3.36 -28.43 2.60
CA ILE A 518 2.98 -27.62 1.44
C ILE A 518 1.80 -28.30 0.75
N PHE A 519 0.69 -27.58 0.64
CA PHE A 519 -0.52 -27.95 -0.09
C PHE A 519 -0.56 -27.17 -1.41
N SER A 520 -0.31 -27.86 -2.52
CA SER A 520 -0.35 -27.27 -3.87
C SER A 520 -1.46 -27.90 -4.70
N ILE A 521 -2.13 -27.11 -5.54
CA ILE A 521 -3.12 -27.64 -6.46
C ILE A 521 -2.43 -28.56 -7.46
N LYS A 522 -3.06 -29.71 -7.75
CA LYS A 522 -2.55 -30.70 -8.69
C LYS A 522 -2.21 -30.09 -10.05
N GLY A 523 -0.94 -30.15 -10.43
CA GLY A 523 -0.39 -29.55 -11.65
C GLY A 523 0.38 -28.24 -11.43
N ASN A 524 0.33 -27.65 -10.24
CA ASN A 524 1.04 -26.42 -9.87
C ASN A 524 2.33 -26.69 -9.07
N GLU A 525 2.90 -27.90 -9.12
CA GLU A 525 4.09 -28.26 -8.34
C GLU A 525 5.42 -27.76 -8.98
N PHE A 526 5.44 -26.50 -9.41
CA PHE A 526 6.50 -25.88 -10.21
C PHE A 526 7.87 -25.85 -9.50
N PHE A 527 7.89 -25.91 -8.17
CA PHE A 527 9.09 -25.83 -7.34
C PHE A 527 9.87 -27.15 -7.25
N LEU A 528 9.22 -28.31 -7.44
CA LEU A 528 9.85 -29.62 -7.24
C LEU A 528 11.09 -29.82 -8.13
N LYS A 529 11.04 -29.34 -9.38
CA LYS A 529 12.16 -29.42 -10.35
C LYS A 529 13.38 -28.56 -9.99
N HIS A 530 13.29 -27.74 -8.95
CA HIS A 530 14.32 -26.77 -8.57
C HIS A 530 15.02 -27.10 -7.24
N PHE A 531 14.53 -28.08 -6.49
CA PHE A 531 15.00 -28.42 -5.14
C PHE A 531 15.24 -29.92 -4.97
N ASP A 532 15.75 -30.60 -6.00
CA ASP A 532 16.03 -32.03 -6.01
C ASP A 532 17.31 -32.41 -5.26
N ALA A 533 18.32 -31.53 -5.20
CA ALA A 533 19.61 -31.82 -4.57
C ALA A 533 19.62 -31.58 -3.05
N ILE A 534 18.68 -30.80 -2.51
CA ILE A 534 18.68 -30.41 -1.08
C ILE A 534 17.74 -31.25 -0.21
N GLN A 535 17.18 -32.35 -0.70
CA GLN A 535 16.19 -33.14 0.06
C GLN A 535 16.74 -33.62 1.41
N ASP A 536 17.98 -34.12 1.44
CA ASP A 536 18.63 -34.59 2.67
C ASP A 536 19.04 -33.45 3.62
N SER A 537 19.32 -32.26 3.08
CA SER A 537 19.73 -31.08 3.86
C SER A 537 18.56 -30.17 4.27
N LEU A 538 17.37 -30.38 3.71
CA LEU A 538 16.18 -29.56 3.95
C LEU A 538 15.84 -29.43 5.44
N PRO A 539 15.88 -30.50 6.27
CA PRO A 539 15.66 -30.38 7.71
C PRO A 539 16.62 -29.40 8.40
N SER A 540 17.91 -29.45 8.03
CA SER A 540 18.93 -28.57 8.61
C SER A 540 18.76 -27.11 8.19
N LEU A 541 18.35 -26.87 6.94
CA LEU A 541 18.13 -25.53 6.39
C LEU A 541 16.92 -24.86 7.03
N ILE A 542 15.82 -25.59 7.22
CA ILE A 542 14.62 -25.09 7.90
C ILE A 542 14.93 -24.79 9.36
N ARG A 543 15.66 -25.68 10.06
CA ARG A 543 16.11 -25.45 11.44
C ARG A 543 16.98 -24.19 11.55
N GLU A 544 17.92 -23.99 10.63
CA GLU A 544 18.76 -22.78 10.60
C GLU A 544 17.90 -21.52 10.46
N LEU A 545 16.95 -21.50 9.51
CA LEU A 545 16.07 -20.36 9.26
C LEU A 545 15.12 -20.09 10.45
N LYS A 546 14.57 -21.14 11.07
CA LYS A 546 13.77 -21.04 12.30
C LYS A 546 14.60 -20.40 13.42
N ASN A 547 15.77 -20.96 13.72
CA ASN A 547 16.63 -20.47 14.79
C ASN A 547 17.08 -19.02 14.55
N GLU A 548 17.36 -18.65 13.29
CA GLU A 548 17.65 -17.26 12.90
C GLU A 548 16.46 -16.34 13.23
N TYR A 549 15.24 -16.74 12.88
CA TYR A 549 14.02 -15.96 13.15
C TYR A 549 13.75 -15.82 14.65
N GLU A 550 13.79 -16.93 15.38
CA GLU A 550 13.54 -16.98 16.83
C GLU A 550 14.59 -16.17 17.60
N THR A 551 15.87 -16.28 17.25
CA THR A 551 16.94 -15.46 17.85
C THR A 551 16.73 -13.98 17.57
N THR A 552 16.21 -13.63 16.40
CA THR A 552 15.97 -12.23 16.01
C THR A 552 14.82 -11.60 16.81
N HIS A 553 13.78 -12.36 17.16
CA HIS A 553 12.61 -11.81 17.88
C HIS A 553 12.60 -12.14 19.38
N GLY A 554 13.33 -13.16 19.82
CA GLY A 554 13.31 -13.68 21.19
C GLY A 554 12.02 -14.41 21.54
N LEU A 555 11.32 -14.98 20.54
CA LEU A 555 10.09 -15.75 20.71
C LEU A 555 10.25 -17.11 20.05
N GLU A 556 9.70 -18.15 20.67
CA GLU A 556 9.71 -19.53 20.13
C GLU A 556 8.41 -19.86 19.40
N TYR A 557 8.48 -20.72 18.39
CA TYR A 557 7.30 -21.14 17.63
C TYR A 557 6.41 -22.07 18.48
N PRO A 558 5.16 -21.71 18.78
CA PRO A 558 4.38 -22.42 19.80
C PRO A 558 3.44 -23.50 19.24
N PHE A 559 3.37 -23.67 17.92
CA PHE A 559 2.52 -24.67 17.27
C PHE A 559 3.30 -25.93 16.87
N LYS A 560 2.58 -27.04 16.69
CA LYS A 560 3.16 -28.32 16.25
C LYS A 560 3.20 -28.50 14.73
N ARG A 561 2.66 -27.54 13.98
CA ARG A 561 2.56 -27.63 12.53
C ARG A 561 2.63 -26.25 11.88
N PHE A 562 3.22 -26.20 10.69
CA PHE A 562 3.25 -25.02 9.84
C PHE A 562 3.03 -25.42 8.38
N SER A 563 1.99 -24.88 7.76
CA SER A 563 1.58 -25.25 6.41
C SER A 563 1.56 -24.06 5.46
N LEU A 564 1.93 -24.30 4.21
CA LEU A 564 1.68 -23.37 3.10
C LEU A 564 0.56 -23.93 2.23
N ALA A 565 -0.46 -23.15 1.90
CA ALA A 565 -1.57 -23.62 1.08
C ALA A 565 -1.87 -22.69 -0.11
N GLU A 566 -2.00 -23.26 -1.31
CA GLU A 566 -2.20 -22.47 -2.53
C GLU A 566 -3.64 -21.94 -2.66
N VAL A 567 -3.79 -20.66 -3.00
CA VAL A 567 -5.08 -19.99 -3.25
C VAL A 567 -5.08 -19.26 -4.61
N PRO A 568 -6.24 -18.93 -5.20
CA PRO A 568 -6.31 -18.17 -6.46
C PRO A 568 -5.53 -16.85 -6.41
N ILE A 569 -4.99 -16.41 -7.55
CA ILE A 569 -4.26 -15.11 -7.64
C ILE A 569 -5.12 -13.91 -7.22
N GLN A 570 -6.45 -14.01 -7.31
CA GLN A 570 -7.38 -12.95 -6.92
C GLN A 570 -7.62 -12.88 -5.41
N PHE A 571 -7.19 -13.87 -4.61
CA PHE A 571 -7.38 -13.86 -3.17
C PHE A 571 -6.78 -12.57 -2.57
N ALA A 572 -7.60 -11.86 -1.80
CA ALA A 572 -7.25 -10.58 -1.24
C ALA A 572 -6.19 -10.75 -0.14
N LEU A 573 -5.13 -9.95 -0.23
CA LEU A 573 -3.98 -9.99 0.67
C LEU A 573 -3.99 -8.82 1.66
N ASP A 574 -5.18 -8.34 1.96
CA ASP A 574 -5.44 -7.15 2.73
C ASP A 574 -5.16 -7.35 4.23
N LYS A 575 -5.02 -6.23 4.94
CA LYS A 575 -4.75 -6.18 6.38
C LYS A 575 -5.77 -5.25 7.03
N HIS A 576 -6.17 -5.60 8.24
CA HIS A 576 -6.96 -4.71 9.07
C HIS A 576 -6.10 -3.62 9.70
N ILE A 577 -6.71 -2.47 10.00
CA ILE A 577 -6.01 -1.36 10.66
C ILE A 577 -5.47 -1.73 12.05
N TRP A 578 -6.10 -2.69 12.74
CA TRP A 578 -5.73 -3.19 14.08
C TRP A 578 -4.87 -4.45 14.09
N SER A 579 -4.48 -5.00 12.93
CA SER A 579 -3.74 -6.27 12.87
C SER A 579 -2.44 -6.15 12.08
N ILE A 580 -1.43 -6.89 12.54
CA ILE A 580 -0.14 -7.04 11.85
C ILE A 580 -0.22 -8.18 10.82
N ALA A 581 -1.16 -9.12 11.03
CA ALA A 581 -1.46 -10.21 10.13
C ALA A 581 -2.23 -9.71 8.90
N SER A 582 -1.93 -10.29 7.75
CA SER A 582 -2.86 -10.24 6.61
C SER A 582 -3.79 -11.43 6.66
N ASP A 583 -4.89 -11.37 5.92
CA ASP A 583 -5.83 -12.50 5.83
C ASP A 583 -5.25 -13.73 5.10
N ALA A 584 -4.10 -13.56 4.43
CA ALA A 584 -3.32 -14.69 3.93
C ALA A 584 -2.56 -15.45 5.02
N VAL A 585 -2.47 -14.93 6.24
CA VAL A 585 -1.79 -15.58 7.36
C VAL A 585 -2.85 -15.99 8.36
N GLN A 586 -2.95 -17.29 8.60
CA GLN A 586 -3.87 -17.92 9.54
C GLN A 586 -3.04 -18.65 10.61
N PRO A 587 -3.62 -19.03 11.76
CA PRO A 587 -2.92 -19.90 12.70
C PRO A 587 -2.47 -21.17 11.97
N GLU A 588 -1.21 -21.56 12.17
CA GLU A 588 -0.56 -22.73 11.57
C GLU A 588 -0.44 -22.74 10.03
N ILE A 589 -1.02 -21.78 9.29
CA ILE A 589 -1.15 -21.83 7.83
C ILE A 589 -0.88 -20.48 7.19
N ILE A 590 -0.10 -20.44 6.10
CA ILE A 590 0.00 -19.28 5.22
C ILE A 590 -0.54 -19.63 3.83
N PHE A 591 -1.51 -18.85 3.37
CA PHE A 591 -2.07 -18.91 2.04
C PHE A 591 -1.14 -18.21 1.06
N TYR A 592 -0.70 -18.92 0.03
CA TYR A 592 0.14 -18.35 -1.02
C TYR A 592 -0.60 -18.37 -2.36
N PRO A 593 -0.43 -17.32 -3.19
CA PRO A 593 -1.18 -17.16 -4.43
C PRO A 593 -0.75 -18.21 -5.45
N GLU A 594 -1.62 -18.49 -6.40
CA GLU A 594 -1.42 -19.45 -7.50
C GLU A 594 0.00 -19.35 -8.09
N LYS A 595 0.75 -20.46 -8.03
CA LYS A 595 2.16 -20.56 -8.45
C LYS A 595 3.12 -19.50 -7.88
N GLY A 596 2.78 -18.89 -6.75
CA GLY A 596 3.56 -17.86 -6.07
C GLY A 596 3.76 -16.57 -6.88
N VAL A 597 2.82 -16.22 -7.76
CA VAL A 597 3.04 -15.23 -8.82
C VAL A 597 3.29 -13.80 -8.33
N VAL A 598 2.65 -13.40 -7.23
CA VAL A 598 2.83 -12.07 -6.64
C VAL A 598 3.82 -12.07 -5.47
N MET A 599 4.56 -13.16 -5.26
CA MET A 599 5.62 -13.32 -4.25
C MET A 599 7.00 -12.99 -4.85
N GLU A 600 7.97 -12.64 -3.99
CA GLU A 600 9.37 -12.48 -4.42
C GLU A 600 10.01 -13.84 -4.66
N GLU A 601 11.03 -13.89 -5.53
CA GLU A 601 11.92 -15.04 -5.64
C GLU A 601 11.30 -16.37 -6.09
N THR A 602 10.06 -16.35 -6.60
CA THR A 602 9.37 -17.55 -7.10
C THR A 602 9.78 -17.97 -8.51
N ASP A 603 10.40 -17.08 -9.28
CA ASP A 603 11.10 -17.45 -10.52
C ASP A 603 12.46 -18.09 -10.19
N PHE A 604 12.41 -19.35 -9.72
CA PHE A 604 13.58 -20.11 -9.28
C PHE A 604 14.62 -20.26 -10.38
N LYS A 605 14.20 -20.43 -11.65
CA LYS A 605 15.14 -20.55 -12.78
C LYS A 605 15.89 -19.24 -13.04
N ARG A 606 15.20 -18.10 -13.08
CA ARG A 606 15.84 -16.79 -13.20
C ARG A 606 16.76 -16.51 -12.01
N ARG A 607 16.37 -16.92 -10.81
CA ARG A 607 17.20 -16.77 -9.59
C ARG A 607 18.47 -17.62 -9.69
N ARG A 608 18.37 -18.88 -10.12
CA ARG A 608 19.52 -19.75 -10.40
C ARG A 608 20.50 -19.08 -11.36
N ASN A 609 20.02 -18.61 -12.52
CA ASN A 609 20.85 -17.92 -13.52
C ASN A 609 21.54 -16.67 -12.97
N ARG A 610 20.87 -15.89 -12.09
CA ARG A 610 21.46 -14.71 -11.43
C ARG A 610 22.58 -15.10 -10.47
N PHE A 611 22.39 -16.16 -9.68
CA PHE A 611 23.43 -16.66 -8.79
C PHE A 611 24.63 -17.18 -9.58
N GLU A 612 24.42 -18.00 -10.62
CA GLU A 612 25.51 -18.50 -11.46
C GLU A 612 26.29 -17.37 -12.14
N LYS A 613 25.60 -16.35 -12.68
CA LYS A 613 26.26 -15.16 -13.26
C LYS A 613 27.08 -14.39 -12.21
N ARG A 614 26.60 -14.31 -10.96
CA ARG A 614 27.32 -13.68 -9.84
C ARG A 614 28.53 -14.51 -9.42
N MET A 615 28.38 -15.82 -9.26
CA MET A 615 29.44 -16.74 -8.89
C MET A 615 30.58 -16.72 -9.93
N LYS A 616 30.24 -16.76 -11.23
CA LYS A 616 31.24 -16.60 -12.32
C LYS A 616 31.98 -15.27 -12.26
N ARG A 617 31.32 -14.19 -11.85
CA ARG A 617 31.95 -12.87 -11.69
C ARG A 617 32.86 -12.83 -10.45
N ASP A 618 32.46 -13.51 -9.39
CA ASP A 618 33.12 -13.50 -8.09
C ASP A 618 34.16 -14.65 -7.97
N ASN A 619 34.36 -15.45 -9.04
CA ASN A 619 35.24 -16.65 -9.11
C ASN A 619 34.95 -17.69 -8.01
N GLU A 620 33.67 -17.88 -7.67
CA GLU A 620 33.21 -18.91 -6.72
C GLU A 620 32.81 -20.19 -7.46
N GLU A 621 33.35 -21.34 -7.07
CA GLU A 621 32.85 -22.67 -7.46
C GLU A 621 31.97 -23.20 -6.32
N VAL A 622 30.69 -23.41 -6.60
CA VAL A 622 29.66 -23.77 -5.61
C VAL A 622 28.93 -25.02 -6.12
N SER A 623 28.67 -25.98 -5.25
CA SER A 623 27.92 -27.19 -5.61
C SER A 623 26.45 -26.86 -5.95
N ASP A 624 25.78 -27.72 -6.71
CA ASP A 624 24.34 -27.57 -6.98
C ASP A 624 23.52 -27.56 -5.68
N GLU A 625 23.91 -28.33 -4.67
CA GLU A 625 23.28 -28.34 -3.34
C GLU A 625 23.36 -26.97 -2.65
N GLU A 626 24.55 -26.36 -2.61
CA GLU A 626 24.73 -25.06 -1.98
C GLU A 626 24.00 -23.95 -2.76
N LEU A 627 23.96 -24.04 -4.09
CA LEU A 627 23.18 -23.13 -4.94
C LEU A 627 21.68 -23.21 -4.61
N GLN A 628 21.11 -24.41 -4.56
CA GLN A 628 19.70 -24.63 -4.20
C GLN A 628 19.40 -24.19 -2.76
N ALA A 629 20.31 -24.45 -1.81
CA ALA A 629 20.18 -23.97 -0.44
C ALA A 629 20.17 -22.43 -0.35
N ARG A 630 21.08 -21.75 -1.07
CA ARG A 630 21.09 -20.26 -1.18
C ARG A 630 19.78 -19.74 -1.80
N MET A 631 19.22 -20.44 -2.78
CA MET A 631 17.92 -20.11 -3.39
C MET A 631 16.77 -20.24 -2.40
N LEU A 632 16.67 -21.36 -1.67
CA LEU A 632 15.64 -21.59 -0.67
C LEU A 632 15.72 -20.53 0.44
N LYS A 633 16.91 -20.30 1.02
CA LYS A 633 17.11 -19.28 2.05
C LYS A 633 16.70 -17.89 1.58
N ARG A 634 17.01 -17.52 0.32
CA ARG A 634 16.59 -16.23 -0.24
C ARG A 634 15.08 -16.16 -0.44
N PHE A 635 14.43 -17.23 -0.89
CA PHE A 635 12.98 -17.30 -1.04
C PHE A 635 12.27 -17.14 0.30
N ILE A 636 12.71 -17.86 1.34
CA ILE A 636 12.12 -17.77 2.68
C ILE A 636 12.32 -16.38 3.28
N ARG A 637 13.55 -15.84 3.22
CA ARG A 637 13.85 -14.49 3.74
C ARG A 637 13.11 -13.38 2.98
N GLY A 638 12.93 -13.52 1.67
CA GLY A 638 12.24 -12.51 0.86
C GLY A 638 10.73 -12.43 1.14
N ASN A 639 10.09 -13.55 1.49
CA ASN A 639 8.63 -13.61 1.61
C ASN A 639 8.12 -13.76 3.05
N PHE A 640 8.75 -14.61 3.85
CA PHE A 640 8.25 -15.02 5.16
C PHE A 640 8.98 -14.36 6.33
N MET A 641 10.28 -14.04 6.13
CA MET A 641 11.11 -13.27 7.07
C MET A 641 11.57 -11.93 6.47
N PRO A 642 10.68 -11.16 5.83
CA PRO A 642 11.07 -9.97 5.09
C PRO A 642 11.68 -8.93 6.04
N PRO A 643 12.88 -8.40 5.75
CA PRO A 643 13.35 -7.23 6.48
C PRO A 643 12.43 -6.05 6.15
N THR A 644 12.15 -5.16 7.09
CA THR A 644 11.34 -3.94 6.81
C THR A 644 11.98 -2.99 5.80
N THR A 645 13.17 -3.29 5.28
CA THR A 645 13.98 -2.38 4.47
C THR A 645 14.26 -2.71 2.98
N GLU A 646 14.02 -3.91 2.47
CA GLU A 646 14.31 -4.33 1.06
C GLU A 646 13.27 -4.01 -0.03
N TRP A 647 13.57 -3.17 -1.03
CA TRP A 647 12.64 -2.81 -2.13
C TRP A 647 11.90 -4.01 -2.77
N TYR A 648 10.57 -3.90 -2.95
CA TYR A 648 9.71 -4.95 -3.50
C TYR A 648 9.28 -4.63 -4.93
N GLN A 649 9.15 -5.65 -5.78
CA GLN A 649 8.90 -5.46 -7.23
C GLN A 649 7.43 -5.13 -7.57
N PHE A 650 6.47 -5.48 -6.72
CA PHE A 650 5.05 -5.19 -6.96
C PHE A 650 4.55 -4.11 -5.98
N ASP A 651 4.25 -2.91 -6.48
CA ASP A 651 3.85 -1.74 -5.68
C ASP A 651 2.62 -1.93 -4.77
N HIS A 652 1.90 -3.06 -4.87
CA HIS A 652 0.61 -3.30 -4.20
C HIS A 652 0.58 -4.48 -3.22
N VAL A 653 1.67 -5.24 -3.06
CA VAL A 653 1.77 -6.28 -2.02
C VAL A 653 2.78 -5.81 -0.98
N ASP A 654 2.34 -5.64 0.26
CA ASP A 654 3.23 -5.32 1.38
C ASP A 654 4.15 -6.52 1.63
N ARG A 655 5.41 -6.26 1.94
CA ARG A 655 6.39 -7.31 2.26
C ARG A 655 5.92 -8.15 3.43
N ASN A 656 5.30 -7.49 4.42
CA ASN A 656 4.79 -8.15 5.61
C ASN A 656 3.49 -8.92 5.36
N THR A 657 3.00 -9.05 4.13
CA THR A 657 1.79 -9.80 3.82
C THR A 657 1.91 -11.25 4.28
N TYR A 658 3.02 -11.94 3.97
CA TYR A 658 3.25 -13.34 4.33
C TYR A 658 4.17 -13.51 5.55
N SER A 659 4.26 -12.49 6.42
CA SER A 659 5.11 -12.52 7.61
C SER A 659 4.79 -13.71 8.52
N LEU A 660 5.80 -14.40 9.04
CA LEU A 660 5.62 -15.47 10.05
C LEU A 660 5.19 -14.95 11.42
N PHE A 661 5.59 -13.71 11.76
CA PHE A 661 5.36 -13.08 13.06
C PHE A 661 3.98 -13.30 13.71
N PRO A 662 2.83 -13.23 13.01
CA PRO A 662 1.53 -13.49 13.63
C PRO A 662 1.41 -14.85 14.32
N ASN A 663 2.10 -15.88 13.82
CA ASN A 663 2.12 -17.21 14.45
C ASN A 663 2.99 -17.28 15.72
N TYR A 664 3.79 -16.25 16.03
CA TYR A 664 4.58 -16.18 17.26
C TYR A 664 3.93 -15.30 18.34
N TYR A 665 2.95 -14.47 17.97
CA TYR A 665 2.35 -13.50 18.89
C TYR A 665 0.85 -13.30 18.65
N THR A 666 0.45 -12.79 17.48
CA THR A 666 -0.95 -12.38 17.22
C THR A 666 -1.95 -13.51 17.40
N PHE A 667 -1.57 -14.76 17.09
CA PHE A 667 -2.45 -15.92 17.26
C PHE A 667 -2.25 -16.69 18.56
N THR A 668 -1.42 -16.18 19.45
CA THR A 668 -0.99 -16.88 20.66
C THR A 668 -1.24 -16.05 21.90
N THR A 669 -1.25 -14.72 21.82
CA THR A 669 -1.46 -13.84 22.97
C THR A 669 -2.31 -12.64 22.58
N ASP A 670 -3.20 -12.22 23.47
CA ASP A 670 -4.00 -10.98 23.30
C ASP A 670 -3.88 -10.11 24.56
N LEU A 671 -3.59 -8.82 24.37
CA LEU A 671 -3.57 -7.79 25.41
C LEU A 671 -4.77 -6.86 25.24
N ASN A 672 -5.88 -7.23 25.85
CA ASN A 672 -7.17 -6.59 25.65
C ASN A 672 -7.34 -5.31 26.50
N SER A 673 -7.95 -4.30 25.90
CA SER A 673 -8.42 -3.11 26.59
C SER A 673 -9.55 -2.43 25.81
N LYS A 674 -10.71 -2.26 26.44
CA LYS A 674 -11.82 -1.50 25.84
C LYS A 674 -11.51 -0.01 25.73
N GLU A 675 -10.72 0.52 26.66
CA GLU A 675 -10.34 1.94 26.71
C GLU A 675 -9.20 2.27 25.75
N TYR A 676 -8.21 1.37 25.66
CA TYR A 676 -6.98 1.51 24.87
C TYR A 676 -6.88 0.38 23.83
N SER A 677 -7.88 0.29 22.94
CA SER A 677 -8.04 -0.86 22.04
C SER A 677 -6.89 -1.12 21.07
N ALA A 678 -6.04 -0.12 20.81
CA ALA A 678 -4.84 -0.26 19.99
C ALA A 678 -3.64 -0.92 20.72
N LEU A 679 -3.74 -1.27 21.99
CA LEU A 679 -2.60 -1.69 22.81
C LEU A 679 -2.00 -3.04 22.39
N ASN A 680 -2.82 -4.06 22.10
CA ASN A 680 -2.33 -5.34 21.61
C ASN A 680 -1.54 -5.19 20.29
N PHE A 681 -2.09 -4.41 19.35
CA PHE A 681 -1.43 -4.09 18.10
C PHE A 681 -0.09 -3.38 18.33
N ALA A 682 -0.05 -2.39 19.24
CA ALA A 682 1.15 -1.66 19.59
C ALA A 682 2.26 -2.58 20.14
N LEU A 683 1.90 -3.54 21.02
CA LEU A 683 2.85 -4.50 21.58
C LEU A 683 3.40 -5.43 20.49
N GLY A 684 2.52 -5.98 19.66
CA GLY A 684 2.94 -6.84 18.54
C GLY A 684 3.87 -6.11 17.56
N VAL A 685 3.59 -4.84 17.25
CA VAL A 685 4.44 -4.01 16.37
C VAL A 685 5.82 -3.83 16.98
N TYR A 686 5.87 -3.50 18.27
CA TYR A 686 7.14 -3.34 18.97
C TYR A 686 7.95 -4.64 19.01
N LEU A 687 7.33 -5.77 19.37
CA LEU A 687 8.00 -7.08 19.39
C LEU A 687 8.54 -7.49 18.01
N LYS A 688 7.84 -7.10 16.94
CA LYS A 688 8.29 -7.31 15.57
C LYS A 688 9.46 -6.41 15.17
N GLU A 689 9.46 -5.15 15.62
CA GLU A 689 10.38 -4.11 15.12
C GLU A 689 11.51 -3.70 16.08
N LYS A 690 11.53 -4.19 17.33
CA LYS A 690 12.47 -3.75 18.38
C LYS A 690 13.96 -3.83 18.00
N HIS A 691 14.34 -4.80 17.16
CA HIS A 691 15.73 -4.98 16.72
C HIS A 691 16.05 -4.27 15.40
N GLU A 692 15.08 -3.56 14.83
CA GLU A 692 15.28 -2.79 13.62
C GLU A 692 15.84 -1.41 13.97
N THR A 693 17.07 -1.14 13.55
CA THR A 693 17.61 0.22 13.61
C THR A 693 16.71 1.15 12.78
N THR A 694 15.99 2.02 13.47
CA THR A 694 14.84 2.82 13.00
C THR A 694 15.16 3.77 11.83
N GLN A 695 16.40 3.83 11.35
CA GLN A 695 16.73 4.51 10.11
C GLN A 695 17.75 3.79 9.22
N ARG A 696 17.29 3.56 7.99
CA ARG A 696 18.11 3.34 6.80
C ARG A 696 19.10 4.49 6.65
N GLN A 697 20.39 4.15 6.64
CA GLN A 697 21.50 5.02 6.23
C GLN A 697 21.36 5.59 4.80
N SER A 698 20.24 5.42 4.08
CA SER A 698 20.00 5.88 2.71
C SER A 698 19.18 7.19 2.61
N ARG A 699 18.70 7.77 3.73
CA ARG A 699 17.95 9.04 3.72
C ARG A 699 18.75 10.27 3.29
N TRP A 700 20.08 10.24 3.44
CA TRP A 700 21.01 11.30 2.98
C TRP A 700 20.96 11.63 1.48
N ARG A 701 20.14 10.92 0.68
CA ARG A 701 19.91 11.20 -0.75
C ARG A 701 18.45 11.57 -1.07
N PHE A 702 17.57 11.62 -0.07
CA PHE A 702 16.14 11.85 -0.25
C PHE A 702 15.81 13.26 0.22
N ASP A 703 15.50 14.13 -0.73
CA ASP A 703 15.25 15.55 -0.50
C ASP A 703 13.75 15.83 -0.26
N GLY A 704 13.07 15.09 0.63
CA GLY A 704 11.63 15.28 0.84
C GLY A 704 11.11 14.82 2.20
N ILE A 705 9.92 15.28 2.58
CA ILE A 705 9.25 14.88 3.82
C ILE A 705 9.09 13.36 3.86
N SER A 706 9.52 12.78 4.97
CA SER A 706 9.38 11.37 5.27
C SER A 706 7.98 11.04 5.80
N LYS A 707 7.59 9.78 5.63
CA LYS A 707 6.36 9.25 6.22
C LYS A 707 6.26 9.50 7.73
N THR A 708 7.37 9.38 8.46
CA THR A 708 7.41 9.67 9.91
C THR A 708 7.19 11.13 10.24
N GLU A 709 7.67 12.06 9.40
CA GLU A 709 7.44 13.50 9.61
C GLU A 709 5.99 13.87 9.30
N ARG A 710 5.37 13.26 8.28
CA ARG A 710 3.91 13.40 8.02
C ARG A 710 3.08 12.92 9.20
N ILE A 711 3.45 11.78 9.78
CA ILE A 711 2.80 11.26 11.00
C ILE A 711 2.92 12.24 12.15
N ASN A 712 4.10 12.84 12.39
CA ASN A 712 4.28 13.85 13.42
C ASN A 712 3.39 15.09 13.16
N LEU A 713 3.27 15.54 11.91
CA LEU A 713 2.41 16.68 11.54
C LEU A 713 0.91 16.38 11.79
N GLU A 714 0.44 15.16 11.53
CA GLU A 714 -0.93 14.76 11.85
C GLU A 714 -1.15 14.63 13.36
N LEU A 715 -0.19 14.06 14.10
CA LEU A 715 -0.28 13.90 15.55
C LEU A 715 -0.22 15.24 16.31
N LYS A 716 0.33 16.31 15.71
CA LYS A 716 0.21 17.68 16.24
C LYS A 716 -1.22 18.21 16.17
N LYS A 717 -2.02 17.77 15.18
CA LYS A 717 -3.38 18.26 14.93
C LYS A 717 -4.45 17.42 15.61
N SER A 718 -4.23 16.11 15.73
CA SER A 718 -5.22 15.14 16.19
C SER A 718 -4.62 14.09 17.13
N THR A 719 -5.45 13.59 18.06
CA THR A 719 -5.04 12.49 18.95
C THR A 719 -5.03 11.16 18.20
N LEU A 720 -4.37 10.14 18.73
CA LEU A 720 -4.42 8.79 18.13
C LEU A 720 -5.88 8.29 18.06
N LYS A 721 -6.64 8.46 19.15
CA LYS A 721 -8.06 8.11 19.18
C LYS A 721 -8.87 8.84 18.10
N GLU A 722 -8.70 10.15 17.94
CA GLU A 722 -9.39 10.92 16.90
C GLU A 722 -9.06 10.42 15.49
N LEU A 723 -7.77 10.15 15.20
CA LEU A 723 -7.32 9.67 13.90
C LEU A 723 -7.85 8.26 13.57
N THR A 724 -8.01 7.39 14.56
CA THR A 724 -8.61 6.07 14.33
C THR A 724 -10.07 6.17 13.90
N ILE A 725 -10.83 7.14 14.43
CA ILE A 725 -12.26 7.33 14.13
C ILE A 725 -12.47 8.16 12.86
N ALA A 726 -11.77 9.29 12.73
CA ALA A 726 -11.94 10.20 11.61
C ALA A 726 -11.22 9.72 10.33
N GLY A 727 -10.25 8.81 10.47
CA GLY A 727 -9.37 8.40 9.38
C GLY A 727 -8.33 9.47 9.04
N ILE A 728 -7.62 9.26 7.94
CA ILE A 728 -6.70 10.25 7.35
C ILE A 728 -7.17 10.59 5.95
N ASN A 729 -7.12 11.87 5.61
CA ASN A 729 -7.51 12.37 4.30
C ASN A 729 -6.62 11.80 3.19
N LYS A 730 -7.19 11.65 1.99
CA LYS A 730 -6.46 11.22 0.81
C LYS A 730 -5.51 12.33 0.34
N ALA A 731 -4.23 11.99 0.17
CA ALA A 731 -3.23 12.88 -0.40
C ALA A 731 -3.34 12.91 -1.93
N ASP A 732 -2.91 14.01 -2.55
CA ASP A 732 -2.95 14.18 -4.01
C ASP A 732 -1.90 13.31 -4.74
N ASP A 733 -0.75 13.06 -4.10
CA ASP A 733 0.30 12.15 -4.57
C ASP A 733 0.26 10.84 -3.75
N ASN A 734 0.17 9.70 -4.43
CA ASN A 734 0.16 8.39 -3.78
C ASN A 734 1.44 8.16 -2.94
N ASP A 735 2.58 8.73 -3.34
CA ASP A 735 3.83 8.64 -2.59
C ASP A 735 3.79 9.45 -1.27
N GLU A 736 2.78 10.31 -1.10
CA GLU A 736 2.59 11.18 0.08
C GLU A 736 1.49 10.65 1.01
N GLN A 737 0.72 9.65 0.57
CA GLN A 737 -0.35 9.04 1.36
C GLN A 737 0.19 8.36 2.62
N ILE A 738 -0.44 8.68 3.75
CA ILE A 738 -0.31 7.96 5.02
C ILE A 738 -1.65 7.32 5.40
N TYR A 739 -1.60 6.20 6.11
CA TYR A 739 -2.78 5.47 6.57
C TYR A 739 -2.82 5.44 8.10
N VAL A 740 -4.01 5.22 8.68
CA VAL A 740 -4.19 5.11 10.14
C VAL A 740 -3.27 4.03 10.73
N ASN A 741 -3.11 2.90 10.04
CA ASN A 741 -2.19 1.82 10.45
C ASN A 741 -0.74 2.30 10.59
N ASP A 742 -0.32 3.27 9.78
CA ASP A 742 1.04 3.83 9.87
C ASP A 742 1.24 4.65 11.14
N VAL A 743 0.22 5.42 11.53
CA VAL A 743 0.21 6.20 12.77
C VAL A 743 0.19 5.25 13.97
N LEU A 744 -0.68 4.22 13.94
CA LEU A 744 -0.75 3.19 14.98
C LEU A 744 0.60 2.48 15.17
N ARG A 745 1.25 2.08 14.06
CA ARG A 745 2.58 1.45 14.09
C ARG A 745 3.60 2.38 14.72
N ALA A 746 3.68 3.64 14.27
CA ALA A 746 4.65 4.60 14.81
C ALA A 746 4.42 4.87 16.31
N LYS A 747 3.17 5.11 16.72
CA LYS A 747 2.81 5.31 18.13
C LYS A 747 3.05 4.06 18.97
N GLY A 748 2.79 2.87 18.44
CA GLY A 748 3.03 1.59 19.13
C GLY A 748 4.51 1.36 19.40
N THR A 749 5.36 1.50 18.37
CA THR A 749 6.83 1.45 18.54
C THR A 749 7.31 2.50 19.53
N HIS A 750 6.77 3.72 19.50
CA HIS A 750 7.15 4.80 20.41
C HIS A 750 6.85 4.47 21.88
N LEU A 751 5.64 3.98 22.20
CA LEU A 751 5.24 3.64 23.57
C LEU A 751 6.18 2.62 24.20
N PHE A 752 6.36 1.46 23.57
CA PHE A 752 7.16 0.39 24.13
C PHE A 752 8.66 0.68 24.07
N SER A 753 9.14 1.47 23.10
CA SER A 753 10.52 1.95 23.11
C SER A 753 10.78 2.90 24.28
N LEU A 754 9.83 3.78 24.61
CA LEU A 754 9.90 4.67 25.76
C LEU A 754 10.00 3.87 27.07
N LEU A 755 9.13 2.87 27.26
CA LEU A 755 9.15 1.98 28.42
C LEU A 755 10.46 1.19 28.50
N ASN A 756 10.94 0.66 27.38
CA ASN A 756 12.22 -0.05 27.30
C ASN A 756 13.41 0.85 27.68
N ALA A 757 13.41 2.11 27.25
CA ALA A 757 14.46 3.07 27.61
C ALA A 757 14.38 3.53 29.07
N ARG A 758 13.18 3.51 29.67
CA ARG A 758 12.96 3.91 31.06
C ARG A 758 13.36 2.80 32.05
N TYR A 759 12.88 1.58 31.83
CA TYR A 759 13.10 0.45 32.74
C TYR A 759 14.41 -0.30 32.48
N GLY A 760 15.08 -0.03 31.35
CA GLY A 760 16.32 -0.69 30.95
C GLY A 760 16.08 -1.76 29.90
N GLU A 761 16.90 -1.75 28.85
CA GLU A 761 16.69 -2.57 27.65
C GLU A 761 16.61 -4.06 27.94
N LYS A 762 17.50 -4.56 28.80
CA LYS A 762 17.55 -5.98 29.15
C LYS A 762 16.35 -6.38 30.00
N ASP A 763 16.14 -5.69 31.12
CA ASP A 763 15.14 -6.07 32.12
C ASP A 763 13.72 -5.98 31.56
N PHE A 764 13.43 -4.96 30.73
CA PHE A 764 12.13 -4.82 30.09
C PHE A 764 11.92 -5.84 28.96
N THR A 765 12.96 -6.16 28.17
CA THR A 765 12.86 -7.20 27.15
C THR A 765 12.62 -8.58 27.76
N ASP A 766 13.36 -8.92 28.82
CA ASP A 766 13.20 -10.19 29.55
C ASP A 766 11.79 -10.29 30.17
N PHE A 767 11.26 -9.19 30.72
CA PHE A 767 9.88 -9.11 31.21
C PHE A 767 8.85 -9.39 30.11
N LEU A 768 8.96 -8.72 28.95
CA LEU A 768 7.98 -8.87 27.87
C LEU A 768 7.97 -10.28 27.28
N ILE A 769 9.15 -10.88 27.09
CA ILE A 769 9.26 -12.27 26.58
C ILE A 769 8.57 -13.21 27.57
N ASN A 770 8.93 -13.13 28.86
CA ASN A 770 8.31 -13.95 29.89
C ASN A 770 6.79 -13.74 29.98
N TYR A 771 6.31 -12.51 29.84
CA TYR A 771 4.88 -12.21 29.85
C TYR A 771 4.15 -12.89 28.67
N VAL A 772 4.71 -12.83 27.46
CA VAL A 772 4.14 -13.50 26.28
C VAL A 772 4.12 -15.02 26.47
N ASP A 773 5.22 -15.60 26.96
CA ASP A 773 5.35 -17.05 27.15
C ASP A 773 4.37 -17.60 28.21
N THR A 774 4.14 -16.87 29.30
CA THR A 774 3.21 -17.33 30.36
C THR A 774 1.73 -17.16 29.99
N HIS A 775 1.40 -16.33 28.99
CA HIS A 775 0.03 -16.03 28.57
C HIS A 775 -0.30 -16.58 27.18
N GLN A 776 0.40 -17.63 26.72
CA GLN A 776 0.07 -18.29 25.46
C GLN A 776 -1.32 -18.94 25.49
N PHE A 777 -2.03 -18.79 24.37
CA PHE A 777 -3.38 -19.26 24.07
C PHE A 777 -4.48 -18.75 25.02
N GLN A 778 -4.30 -17.54 25.55
CA GLN A 778 -5.18 -16.90 26.53
C GLN A 778 -5.36 -15.40 26.24
N ASN A 779 -6.54 -14.88 26.63
CA ASN A 779 -6.80 -13.44 26.66
C ASN A 779 -6.28 -12.85 27.98
N SER A 780 -5.56 -11.74 27.92
CA SER A 780 -5.08 -11.00 29.09
C SER A 780 -5.62 -9.57 29.08
N ASP A 781 -5.98 -9.05 30.25
CA ASP A 781 -6.50 -7.68 30.39
C ASP A 781 -5.37 -6.68 30.69
N PHE A 782 -5.51 -5.44 30.21
CA PHE A 782 -4.55 -4.36 30.50
C PHE A 782 -4.27 -4.16 32.00
N ASN A 783 -5.29 -4.35 32.87
CA ASN A 783 -5.11 -4.22 34.31
C ASN A 783 -4.14 -5.26 34.87
N GLU A 784 -4.13 -6.48 34.32
CA GLU A 784 -3.21 -7.54 34.72
C GLU A 784 -1.79 -7.23 34.22
N PHE A 785 -1.67 -6.72 32.99
CA PHE A 785 -0.40 -6.27 32.43
C PHE A 785 0.22 -5.12 33.25
N ASP A 786 -0.55 -4.11 33.62
CA ASP A 786 -0.10 -3.00 34.48
C ASP A 786 0.27 -3.48 35.89
N GLN A 787 -0.46 -4.45 36.46
CA GLN A 787 -0.10 -5.07 37.73
C GLN A 787 1.21 -5.87 37.65
N ALA A 788 1.44 -6.57 36.54
CA ALA A 788 2.71 -7.26 36.29
C ALA A 788 3.87 -6.26 36.20
N ILE A 789 3.69 -5.14 35.49
CA ILE A 789 4.70 -4.07 35.44
C ILE A 789 4.95 -3.46 36.82
N LYS A 790 3.89 -3.15 37.58
CA LYS A 790 4.01 -2.65 38.97
C LYS A 790 4.82 -3.59 39.85
N SER A 791 4.62 -4.90 39.71
CA SER A 791 5.30 -5.91 40.52
C SER A 791 6.79 -6.05 40.14
N ASN A 792 7.14 -5.79 38.88
CA ASN A 792 8.50 -5.92 38.37
C ASN A 792 9.33 -4.63 38.46
N PHE A 793 8.68 -3.45 38.39
CA PHE A 793 9.35 -2.14 38.26
C PHE A 793 8.87 -1.07 39.25
N ASP A 794 8.00 -1.42 40.19
CA ASP A 794 7.45 -0.52 41.23
C ASP A 794 6.73 0.74 40.69
N ALA A 795 6.24 0.72 39.44
CA ALA A 795 5.58 1.85 38.79
C ALA A 795 4.38 1.41 37.92
N SER A 796 3.34 2.24 37.86
CA SER A 796 2.19 2.06 36.95
C SER A 796 2.45 2.73 35.61
N ILE A 797 1.87 2.19 34.55
CA ILE A 797 1.89 2.77 33.20
C ILE A 797 0.52 3.27 32.74
N GLU A 798 -0.51 3.21 33.60
CA GLU A 798 -1.89 3.57 33.25
C GLU A 798 -2.02 5.00 32.69
N GLU A 799 -1.43 5.98 33.37
CA GLU A 799 -1.46 7.39 32.93
C GLU A 799 -0.74 7.59 31.60
N GLU A 800 0.36 6.87 31.37
CA GLU A 800 1.17 6.96 30.16
C GLU A 800 0.47 6.36 28.95
N VAL A 801 -0.20 5.21 29.12
CA VAL A 801 -1.01 4.60 28.07
C VAL A 801 -2.21 5.48 27.74
N LYS A 802 -2.84 6.09 28.76
CA LYS A 802 -3.92 7.06 28.57
C LYS A 802 -3.49 8.27 27.76
N ASP A 803 -2.38 8.88 28.14
CA ASP A 803 -1.84 10.05 27.46
C ASP A 803 -1.40 9.69 26.03
N TRP A 804 -0.72 8.55 25.86
CA TRP A 804 -0.33 8.03 24.55
C TRP A 804 -1.48 7.98 23.55
N TYR A 805 -2.67 7.56 24.01
CA TYR A 805 -3.87 7.39 23.19
C TYR A 805 -4.69 8.68 23.00
N THR A 806 -4.74 9.55 24.02
CA THR A 806 -5.69 10.67 24.10
C THR A 806 -5.09 12.07 24.01
N THR A 807 -3.76 12.21 24.02
CA THR A 807 -3.10 13.52 23.95
C THR A 807 -2.61 13.87 22.54
N LYS A 808 -2.58 15.18 22.25
CA LYS A 808 -1.93 15.77 21.06
C LYS A 808 -0.53 16.30 21.35
N LYS A 809 -0.17 16.37 22.64
CA LYS A 809 1.12 16.89 23.08
C LYS A 809 2.23 15.92 22.66
N LEU A 810 3.31 16.47 22.11
CA LEU A 810 4.50 15.70 21.71
C LEU A 810 5.70 16.18 22.52
N PRO A 811 6.71 15.32 22.76
CA PRO A 811 7.98 15.78 23.31
C PRO A 811 8.70 16.67 22.30
N GLY A 812 9.48 17.64 22.78
CA GLY A 812 10.28 18.54 21.95
C GLY A 812 11.69 18.58 22.48
N PHE A 813 12.69 18.43 21.61
CA PHE A 813 14.08 18.31 22.06
C PHE A 813 14.93 19.48 21.59
N LEU A 814 15.68 20.07 22.53
CA LEU A 814 16.67 21.11 22.28
C LEU A 814 18.06 20.55 22.57
N ILE A 815 18.98 20.68 21.61
CA ILE A 815 20.37 20.22 21.74
C ILE A 815 21.29 21.43 21.77
N LYS A 816 22.19 21.49 22.76
CA LYS A 816 23.21 22.55 22.90
C LYS A 816 24.55 22.00 23.38
N ASP A 817 25.57 22.85 23.34
CA ASP A 817 26.92 22.57 23.86
C ASP A 817 27.55 21.28 23.26
N LEU A 818 27.40 21.06 21.96
CA LEU A 818 28.01 19.90 21.29
C LEU A 818 29.54 20.08 21.17
N GLU A 819 30.27 19.37 22.02
CA GLU A 819 31.73 19.33 22.05
C GLU A 819 32.27 18.01 21.48
N THR A 820 33.38 18.12 20.72
CA THR A 820 34.14 16.98 20.23
C THR A 820 35.63 17.17 20.52
N TYR A 821 36.25 16.24 21.25
CA TYR A 821 37.67 16.34 21.63
C TYR A 821 38.33 14.97 21.84
N LYS A 822 39.66 14.95 21.85
CA LYS A 822 40.49 13.78 22.16
C LYS A 822 40.76 13.71 23.67
N VAL A 823 40.70 12.50 24.22
CA VAL A 823 41.06 12.21 25.61
C VAL A 823 42.16 11.15 25.64
N LYS A 824 43.19 11.34 26.49
CA LYS A 824 44.24 10.34 26.70
C LYS A 824 43.82 9.37 27.81
N ASP A 825 43.82 8.08 27.50
CA ASP A 825 43.60 6.99 28.45
C ASP A 825 44.82 6.07 28.42
N GLY A 826 45.75 6.27 29.35
CA GLY A 826 47.10 5.69 29.29
C GLY A 826 47.85 6.13 28.02
N ASP A 827 48.31 5.16 27.23
CA ASP A 827 49.00 5.36 25.94
C ASP A 827 48.02 5.46 24.73
N HIS A 828 46.72 5.27 24.95
CA HIS A 828 45.72 5.27 23.88
C HIS A 828 44.96 6.61 23.82
N ILE A 829 44.73 7.10 22.59
CA ILE A 829 43.88 8.27 22.34
C ILE A 829 42.46 7.76 22.07
N LYS A 830 41.50 8.26 22.83
CA LYS A 830 40.06 8.06 22.62
C LYS A 830 39.40 9.35 22.16
N TYR A 831 38.25 9.22 21.50
CA TYR A 831 37.47 10.33 20.96
C TYR A 831 36.19 10.50 21.76
N GLN A 832 35.95 11.71 22.26
CA GLN A 832 34.81 12.06 23.09
C GLN A 832 33.82 12.91 22.31
N ILE A 833 32.54 12.55 22.38
CA ILE A 833 31.40 13.40 22.02
C ILE A 833 30.66 13.74 23.30
N ARG A 834 30.37 15.02 23.53
CA ARG A 834 29.63 15.49 24.71
C ARG A 834 28.61 16.56 24.30
N PHE A 835 27.38 16.47 24.76
CA PHE A 835 26.36 17.49 24.51
C PHE A 835 25.24 17.45 25.55
N LYS A 836 24.45 18.52 25.62
CA LYS A 836 23.27 18.61 26.48
C LYS A 836 22.00 18.56 25.64
N ILE A 837 20.99 17.88 26.17
CA ILE A 837 19.67 17.78 25.57
C ILE A 837 18.60 18.12 26.61
N SER A 838 17.61 18.93 26.24
CA SER A 838 16.48 19.31 27.09
C SER A 838 15.18 18.94 26.41
N ASN A 839 14.23 18.43 27.20
CA ASN A 839 12.83 18.30 26.84
C ASN A 839 12.03 19.28 27.71
N PRO A 840 11.81 20.52 27.26
CA PRO A 840 11.02 21.50 28.00
C PRO A 840 9.51 21.24 27.90
N GLU A 841 9.07 20.25 27.13
CA GLU A 841 7.66 19.93 26.99
C GLU A 841 7.14 19.11 28.18
N SER A 842 5.81 19.15 28.37
CA SER A 842 5.12 18.46 29.47
C SER A 842 4.92 16.94 29.27
N VAL A 843 5.54 16.35 28.25
CA VAL A 843 5.39 14.91 27.91
C VAL A 843 6.77 14.27 27.84
N ASP A 844 6.87 13.05 28.36
CA ASP A 844 8.07 12.24 28.29
C ASP A 844 8.49 11.94 26.85
N GLY A 845 9.80 11.81 26.63
CA GLY A 845 10.36 11.60 25.31
C GLY A 845 11.46 10.55 25.29
N ILE A 846 11.75 10.05 24.09
CA ILE A 846 12.86 9.15 23.81
C ILE A 846 13.69 9.70 22.65
N VAL A 847 15.01 9.59 22.79
CA VAL A 847 15.97 9.97 21.74
C VAL A 847 16.94 8.82 21.52
N SER A 848 17.17 8.46 20.26
CA SER A 848 18.17 7.47 19.88
C SER A 848 19.36 8.15 19.22
N VAL A 849 20.55 7.92 19.76
CA VAL A 849 21.82 8.44 19.23
C VAL A 849 22.52 7.33 18.46
N ASN A 850 22.72 7.54 17.16
CA ASN A 850 23.42 6.62 16.26
C ASN A 850 24.75 7.24 15.82
N ILE A 851 25.85 6.50 15.92
CA ILE A 851 27.20 6.99 15.61
C ILE A 851 27.88 6.06 14.60
N GLU A 852 28.48 6.67 13.58
CA GLU A 852 29.26 5.98 12.55
C GLU A 852 30.76 6.24 12.77
N THR A 853 31.54 5.16 12.82
CA THR A 853 32.98 5.18 13.03
C THR A 853 33.73 4.70 11.77
N GLY A 854 34.88 5.32 11.50
CA GLY A 854 35.74 4.96 10.36
C GLY A 854 35.87 6.08 9.31
N GLY A 855 37.12 6.42 8.98
CA GLY A 855 37.48 7.62 8.22
C GLY A 855 36.97 7.72 6.78
N GLN A 856 37.12 8.93 6.23
CA GLN A 856 36.68 9.41 4.91
C GLN A 856 37.00 8.50 3.70
N ASN A 857 37.98 7.58 3.82
CA ASN A 857 38.44 6.69 2.74
C ASN A 857 37.45 5.59 2.32
N ARG A 858 36.36 5.34 3.06
CA ARG A 858 35.32 4.38 2.65
C ARG A 858 34.33 4.93 1.59
N ARG A 859 34.41 6.21 1.22
CA ARG A 859 33.50 6.83 0.24
C ARG A 859 33.59 6.25 -1.18
N ARG A 860 34.67 5.55 -1.55
CA ARG A 860 34.89 4.99 -2.92
C ARG A 860 34.32 3.59 -3.17
N GLY A 861 33.91 2.82 -2.16
CA GLY A 861 33.34 1.46 -2.30
C GLY A 861 31.81 1.38 -2.47
N ARG A 862 31.15 2.52 -2.74
CA ARG A 862 29.71 2.76 -2.52
C ARG A 862 28.71 2.13 -3.51
N ARG A 863 29.11 1.16 -4.33
CA ARG A 863 28.18 0.45 -5.23
C ARG A 863 27.65 -0.88 -4.70
N ASN A 864 28.25 -1.44 -3.64
CA ASN A 864 27.94 -2.82 -3.20
C ASN A 864 27.84 -3.04 -1.67
N GLN A 865 27.87 -2.00 -0.83
CA GLN A 865 27.62 -2.18 0.61
C GLN A 865 26.13 -2.06 0.89
N GLY A 866 25.49 -3.21 1.13
CA GLY A 866 24.16 -3.28 1.71
C GLY A 866 24.11 -2.73 3.14
N ASN A 867 22.89 -2.71 3.70
CA ASN A 867 22.56 -2.35 5.08
C ASN A 867 23.66 -2.78 6.07
N LYS A 868 24.44 -1.82 6.57
CA LYS A 868 25.30 -2.05 7.72
C LYS A 868 24.71 -1.28 8.88
N ASN A 869 24.52 -1.96 10.01
CA ASN A 869 24.08 -1.31 11.24
C ASN A 869 25.10 -0.22 11.63
N PRO A 870 24.65 0.89 12.24
CA PRO A 870 25.56 1.87 12.84
C PRO A 870 26.52 1.16 13.82
N ASP A 871 27.74 1.68 13.94
CA ASP A 871 28.74 1.07 14.82
C ASP A 871 28.35 1.23 16.31
N PHE A 872 27.50 2.21 16.62
CA PHE A 872 26.96 2.43 17.95
C PHE A 872 25.55 3.02 17.89
N THR A 873 24.64 2.48 18.71
CA THR A 873 23.28 3.00 18.93
C THR A 873 22.99 3.00 20.42
N LYS A 874 22.43 4.09 20.95
CA LYS A 874 21.91 4.14 22.32
C LYS A 874 20.59 4.92 22.37
N SER A 875 19.56 4.31 22.92
CA SER A 875 18.28 4.95 23.22
C SER A 875 18.28 5.52 24.63
N ILE A 876 17.76 6.73 24.78
CA ILE A 876 17.82 7.51 26.02
C ILE A 876 16.44 8.05 26.30
N PHE A 877 15.91 7.72 27.48
CA PHE A 877 14.71 8.32 28.04
C PHE A 877 15.02 9.76 28.48
N ILE A 878 14.14 10.70 28.16
CA ILE A 878 14.26 12.11 28.58
C ILE A 878 12.89 12.54 29.14
N PRO A 879 12.74 12.60 30.47
CA PRO A 879 11.49 12.98 31.11
C PRO A 879 10.98 14.36 30.66
N ALA A 880 9.68 14.60 30.83
CA ALA A 880 9.08 15.92 30.71
C ALA A 880 9.80 16.97 31.58
N ASN A 881 9.90 18.21 31.09
CA ASN A 881 10.52 19.35 31.79
C ASN A 881 11.93 19.07 32.35
N SER A 882 12.73 18.24 31.69
CA SER A 882 14.04 17.80 32.18
C SER A 882 15.15 17.99 31.15
N ALA A 883 16.40 17.98 31.60
CA ALA A 883 17.55 17.97 30.71
C ALA A 883 18.63 17.00 31.17
N ARG A 884 19.38 16.48 30.20
CA ARG A 884 20.44 15.50 30.39
C ARG A 884 21.69 15.91 29.62
N GLU A 885 22.84 15.63 30.21
CA GLU A 885 24.15 15.71 29.58
C GLU A 885 24.61 14.30 29.18
N LEU A 886 25.01 14.16 27.93
CA LEU A 886 25.34 12.90 27.30
C LEU A 886 26.80 12.88 26.90
N GLY A 887 27.51 11.82 27.30
CA GLY A 887 28.90 11.58 26.95
C GLY A 887 29.09 10.21 26.31
N PHE A 888 29.77 10.18 25.17
CA PHE A 888 30.14 8.95 24.48
C PHE A 888 31.63 8.94 24.12
N VAL A 889 32.27 7.80 24.33
CA VAL A 889 33.71 7.61 24.11
C VAL A 889 33.96 6.49 23.11
N PHE A 890 34.75 6.78 22.08
CA PHE A 890 35.07 5.84 21.01
C PHE A 890 36.57 5.61 20.85
N PRO A 891 37.01 4.38 20.54
CA PRO A 891 38.41 4.08 20.25
C PRO A 891 38.86 4.61 18.88
N SER A 892 37.92 4.81 17.95
CA SER A 892 38.17 5.34 16.60
C SER A 892 37.39 6.63 16.37
N GLN A 893 37.93 7.54 15.56
CA GLN A 893 37.31 8.83 15.27
C GLN A 893 35.89 8.65 14.68
N PRO A 894 34.85 9.15 15.36
CA PRO A 894 33.50 9.24 14.81
C PRO A 894 33.48 10.17 13.60
N GLY A 895 32.82 9.77 12.53
CA GLY A 895 32.62 10.62 11.35
C GLY A 895 31.30 11.37 11.37
N ARG A 896 30.28 10.82 12.04
CA ARG A 896 28.92 11.32 12.02
C ARG A 896 28.13 10.85 13.24
N MET A 897 27.24 11.73 13.72
CA MET A 897 26.21 11.42 14.71
C MET A 897 24.84 11.76 14.13
N ASN A 898 23.87 10.84 14.30
CA ASN A 898 22.47 11.07 14.00
C ASN A 898 21.67 10.95 15.30
N VAL A 899 20.98 12.02 15.67
CA VAL A 899 20.09 12.07 16.82
C VAL A 899 18.65 11.96 16.31
N PHE A 900 18.04 10.81 16.53
CA PHE A 900 16.67 10.52 16.14
C PHE A 900 15.72 10.81 17.29
N THR A 901 14.80 11.74 17.07
CA THR A 901 13.85 12.22 18.09
C THR A 901 12.52 11.48 18.08
N HIS A 902 12.39 10.43 17.25
CA HIS A 902 11.17 9.61 17.15
C HIS A 902 9.91 10.44 16.80
N ILE A 903 8.82 10.23 17.55
CA ILE A 903 7.62 11.05 17.52
C ILE A 903 7.86 12.24 18.42
N SER A 904 7.96 13.42 17.83
CA SER A 904 8.34 14.65 18.53
C SER A 904 7.86 15.88 17.77
N GLU A 905 7.93 17.04 18.42
CA GLU A 905 7.75 18.33 17.74
C GLU A 905 8.84 18.62 16.72
N ASN A 906 10.02 18.01 16.87
CA ASN A 906 11.16 18.21 15.98
C ASN A 906 10.89 17.73 14.55
N LEU A 907 11.14 18.61 13.58
CA LEU A 907 11.04 18.36 12.14
C LEU A 907 12.27 18.94 11.44
N PRO A 908 13.08 18.17 10.70
CA PRO A 908 13.01 16.72 10.58
C PRO A 908 13.26 16.04 11.93
N ASN A 909 12.71 14.83 12.11
CA ASN A 909 12.88 14.05 13.34
C ASN A 909 14.25 13.36 13.45
N SER A 910 15.18 13.71 12.56
CA SER A 910 16.53 13.17 12.46
C SER A 910 17.52 14.31 12.32
N LEU A 911 18.28 14.56 13.39
CA LEU A 911 19.26 15.63 13.45
C LEU A 911 20.65 15.07 13.15
N ILE A 912 21.23 15.48 12.02
CA ILE A 912 22.51 14.96 11.54
C ILE A 912 23.62 15.96 11.86
N TYR A 913 24.68 15.44 12.48
CA TYR A 913 25.90 16.17 12.79
C TYR A 913 27.09 15.45 12.14
N ASP A 914 27.75 16.10 11.18
CA ASP A 914 28.96 15.59 10.53
C ASP A 914 30.21 16.13 11.24
N PHE A 915 31.15 15.27 11.58
CA PHE A 915 32.39 15.65 12.27
C PHE A 915 33.57 15.63 11.30
N SER A 916 34.22 16.78 11.13
CA SER A 916 35.39 16.94 10.25
C SER A 916 36.72 16.78 11.00
N ASP A 917 36.83 17.23 12.25
CA ASP A 917 38.08 17.18 13.02
C ASP A 917 37.87 17.14 14.54
N PHE A 918 38.68 16.34 15.24
CA PHE A 918 38.79 16.31 16.72
C PHE A 918 40.15 16.89 17.10
N SER A 919 40.31 18.21 16.99
CA SER A 919 41.61 18.89 17.08
C SER A 919 42.10 19.07 18.51
N GLU A 920 41.21 19.32 19.47
CA GLU A 920 41.56 19.58 20.87
C GLU A 920 41.86 18.28 21.65
N THR A 921 42.96 18.24 22.41
CA THR A 921 43.27 17.12 23.32
C THR A 921 43.15 17.59 24.77
N LYS A 922 42.12 17.14 25.48
CA LYS A 922 41.89 17.47 26.90
C LYS A 922 42.56 16.43 27.81
N LYS A 923 43.18 16.88 28.90
CA LYS A 923 43.78 16.02 29.96
C LYS A 923 42.76 15.59 31.04
N SER A 924 41.46 15.70 30.75
CA SER A 924 40.39 15.34 31.69
C SER A 924 40.09 13.84 31.66
N GLN A 925 39.45 13.32 32.72
CA GLN A 925 38.81 12.01 32.63
C GLN A 925 37.75 12.03 31.52
N PHE A 926 37.60 10.91 30.81
CA PHE A 926 36.56 10.76 29.80
C PHE A 926 35.19 10.69 30.47
N PHE A 927 34.15 11.15 29.77
CA PHE A 927 32.77 11.15 30.26
C PHE A 927 31.94 10.19 29.41
N ASN A 928 31.56 9.03 29.97
CA ASN A 928 30.82 8.00 29.23
C ASN A 928 29.51 7.64 29.92
N GLU A 929 28.76 8.65 30.32
CA GLU A 929 27.57 8.52 31.15
C GLU A 929 26.45 9.44 30.65
N VAL A 930 25.26 9.23 31.22
CA VAL A 930 24.09 10.11 31.08
C VAL A 930 23.86 10.74 32.44
N LYS A 931 23.88 12.07 32.52
CA LYS A 931 23.76 12.81 33.78
C LYS A 931 22.65 13.85 33.70
N ASP A 932 21.80 13.95 34.71
CA ASP A 932 20.78 14.99 34.77
C ASP A 932 21.39 16.38 34.98
N VAL A 933 20.83 17.39 34.31
CA VAL A 933 21.23 18.79 34.38
C VAL A 933 20.01 19.70 34.43
N ALA A 934 20.21 20.99 34.75
CA ALA A 934 19.11 21.95 34.79
C ALA A 934 18.43 22.09 33.40
N PRO A 935 17.09 22.06 33.33
CA PRO A 935 16.35 22.21 32.08
C PRO A 935 16.58 23.59 31.47
N PHE A 936 16.47 23.66 30.15
CA PHE A 936 16.59 24.91 29.39
C PHE A 936 15.55 24.95 28.27
N GLU A 937 15.00 26.14 28.04
CA GLU A 937 13.90 26.37 27.08
C GLU A 937 14.36 26.99 25.75
N GLY A 938 15.61 27.43 25.68
CA GLY A 938 16.22 28.08 24.53
C GLY A 938 17.66 27.63 24.26
N ILE A 939 18.10 27.83 23.02
CA ILE A 939 19.45 27.53 22.53
C ILE A 939 20.31 28.78 22.32
N LEU A 940 19.71 29.97 22.45
CA LEU A 940 20.35 31.26 22.22
C LEU A 940 20.86 31.87 23.53
N ALA A 941 21.88 32.72 23.44
CA ALA A 941 22.33 33.55 24.57
C ALA A 941 21.45 34.80 24.73
N ASP A 942 21.46 35.41 25.93
CA ASP A 942 20.59 36.56 26.28
C ASP A 942 20.77 37.79 25.38
N ASN A 943 21.91 37.92 24.67
CA ASN A 943 22.22 39.02 23.76
C ASN A 943 22.06 38.68 22.27
N GLU A 944 21.50 37.51 21.95
CA GLU A 944 21.25 37.06 20.57
C GLU A 944 19.76 37.10 20.23
N PHE A 945 19.42 37.84 19.17
CA PHE A 945 18.08 37.89 18.60
C PHE A 945 18.10 37.17 17.25
N VAL A 946 17.28 36.13 17.08
CA VAL A 946 17.17 35.39 15.81
C VAL A 946 15.73 35.46 15.32
N VAL A 947 15.58 35.63 14.02
CA VAL A 947 14.30 35.47 13.32
C VAL A 947 14.52 34.37 12.30
N ASP A 948 13.87 33.22 12.50
CA ASP A 948 13.83 32.14 11.53
C ASP A 948 12.64 32.29 10.57
N ASN A 949 12.49 31.37 9.62
CA ASN A 949 11.45 31.42 8.60
C ASN A 949 10.07 30.92 9.08
N GLU A 950 9.95 30.41 10.30
CA GLU A 950 8.69 30.01 10.94
C GLU A 950 8.18 31.11 11.91
N ASP A 951 9.05 32.06 12.27
CA ASP A 951 8.73 33.19 13.13
C ASP A 951 7.83 34.24 12.45
N LYS A 952 7.02 34.95 13.26
CA LYS A 952 6.16 36.06 12.80
C LYS A 952 6.93 37.22 12.15
N GLY A 953 8.24 37.32 12.41
CA GLY A 953 9.11 38.34 11.84
C GLY A 953 9.55 38.05 10.39
N PHE A 954 9.20 36.89 9.83
CA PHE A 954 9.53 36.51 8.47
C PHE A 954 8.38 36.78 7.49
N GLU A 955 8.70 37.39 6.35
CA GLU A 955 7.77 37.66 5.25
C GLU A 955 8.42 37.33 3.91
N TYR A 956 7.63 36.97 2.90
CA TYR A 956 8.13 36.76 1.54
C TYR A 956 7.16 37.29 0.48
N VAL A 957 7.73 37.72 -0.65
CA VAL A 957 6.99 38.22 -1.82
C VAL A 957 7.15 37.24 -2.98
N GLN A 958 6.02 36.81 -3.55
CA GLN A 958 5.98 35.92 -4.72
C GLN A 958 5.13 36.46 -5.86
N ILE A 959 5.62 36.35 -7.11
CA ILE A 959 4.90 36.73 -8.32
C ILE A 959 4.49 35.46 -9.08
N SER A 960 3.18 35.16 -9.12
CA SER A 960 2.65 33.94 -9.74
C SER A 960 2.29 34.12 -11.21
N ASN A 961 3.12 33.59 -12.11
CA ASN A 961 2.87 33.53 -13.56
C ASN A 961 2.07 32.28 -14.00
N LYS A 962 1.17 31.73 -13.14
CA LYS A 962 0.36 30.55 -13.49
C LYS A 962 -0.74 30.90 -14.51
N SER A 963 -0.89 30.10 -15.56
CA SER A 963 -2.01 30.24 -16.53
C SER A 963 -3.36 29.95 -15.87
N GLN A 964 -4.46 30.49 -16.38
CA GLN A 964 -5.80 30.27 -15.80
C GLN A 964 -6.20 28.78 -15.77
N LEU A 965 -5.80 27.99 -16.78
CA LEU A 965 -5.98 26.54 -16.80
C LEU A 965 -5.20 25.84 -15.69
N LYS A 966 -3.95 26.25 -15.44
CA LYS A 966 -3.15 25.70 -14.34
C LYS A 966 -3.72 26.10 -12.98
N LYS A 967 -4.19 27.35 -12.82
CA LYS A 967 -4.88 27.80 -11.61
C LYS A 967 -6.15 26.99 -11.34
N TRP A 968 -7.00 26.77 -12.34
CA TRP A 968 -8.23 25.97 -12.19
C TRP A 968 -7.96 24.49 -11.89
N VAL A 969 -6.88 23.91 -12.41
CA VAL A 969 -6.44 22.54 -12.07
C VAL A 969 -5.85 22.48 -10.67
N ASP A 970 -5.04 23.47 -10.28
CA ASP A 970 -4.43 23.57 -8.94
C ASP A 970 -5.48 23.89 -7.86
N GLU A 971 -6.52 24.69 -8.14
CA GLU A 971 -7.64 25.00 -7.22
C GLU A 971 -8.52 23.79 -6.92
N ARG A 972 -8.50 22.77 -7.78
CA ARG A 972 -9.21 21.49 -7.59
C ARG A 972 -8.34 20.40 -6.97
N ARG A 973 -7.05 20.68 -6.75
CA ARG A 973 -6.11 19.83 -6.03
C ARG A 973 -6.20 20.17 -4.54
N GLY A 974 -6.40 19.17 -3.69
CA GLY A 974 -6.68 19.36 -2.28
C GLY A 974 -5.45 19.86 -1.54
N SER A 975 -5.62 20.87 -0.68
CA SER A 975 -4.67 21.43 0.30
C SER A 975 -3.19 21.50 -0.10
N GLU A 976 -2.64 22.72 -0.27
CA GLU A 976 -1.19 22.89 -0.31
C GLU A 976 -0.57 22.40 1.02
N GLU A 977 0.24 21.35 0.96
CA GLU A 977 1.00 20.86 2.11
C GLU A 977 1.95 21.95 2.64
N GLU A 978 2.08 22.01 3.96
CA GLU A 978 2.88 23.02 4.68
C GLU A 978 4.36 23.01 4.28
N TYR A 979 4.91 21.82 4.00
CA TYR A 979 6.30 21.62 3.59
C TYR A 979 6.38 20.76 2.32
N SER A 980 7.26 21.17 1.40
CA SER A 980 7.42 20.56 0.08
C SER A 980 8.67 19.69 -0.03
N ARG A 981 8.73 18.87 -1.08
CA ARG A 981 9.96 18.14 -1.47
C ARG A 981 10.99 19.11 -2.07
N LEU A 982 12.21 19.08 -1.56
CA LEU A 982 13.38 19.81 -2.06
C LEU A 982 13.88 19.22 -3.40
N ARG A 983 13.39 19.71 -4.53
CA ARG A 983 13.84 19.23 -5.86
C ARG A 983 14.96 20.09 -6.43
N THR A 984 16.21 19.81 -6.06
CA THR A 984 17.38 20.61 -6.53
C THR A 984 17.60 20.56 -8.04
N TRP A 985 17.19 19.49 -8.73
CA TRP A 985 17.29 19.36 -10.19
C TRP A 985 16.18 20.11 -10.96
N ASN A 986 15.08 20.46 -10.27
CA ASN A 986 13.97 21.21 -10.84
C ASN A 986 13.35 22.12 -9.76
N PRO A 987 14.07 23.19 -9.35
CA PRO A 987 13.63 24.08 -8.30
C PRO A 987 12.33 24.80 -8.69
N PRO A 988 11.42 25.09 -7.73
CA PRO A 988 10.14 25.73 -8.00
C PRO A 988 10.33 27.21 -8.39
N ASN A 989 9.42 27.71 -9.23
CA ASN A 989 9.37 29.13 -9.61
C ASN A 989 8.59 30.00 -8.57
N GLU A 990 8.35 29.45 -7.39
CA GLU A 990 7.68 30.10 -6.26
C GLU A 990 8.45 29.72 -4.98
N TRP A 991 8.29 30.50 -3.92
CA TRP A 991 8.86 30.18 -2.62
C TRP A 991 8.10 28.99 -2.03
N LYS A 992 8.80 27.91 -1.72
CA LYS A 992 8.21 26.72 -1.09
C LYS A 992 9.02 26.35 0.14
N ASN A 993 8.34 26.07 1.25
CA ASN A 993 8.99 25.65 2.49
C ASN A 993 9.53 24.22 2.34
N VAL A 994 10.72 23.92 2.87
CA VAL A 994 11.39 22.61 2.80
C VAL A 994 12.06 22.29 4.13
N LEU A 995 12.19 21.00 4.47
CA LEU A 995 12.84 20.53 5.69
C LEU A 995 14.24 19.97 5.42
N ARG A 996 15.21 20.32 6.28
CA ARG A 996 16.54 19.71 6.30
C ARG A 996 17.21 19.94 7.66
N SER A 997 17.99 18.95 8.12
CA SER A 997 18.55 18.98 9.48
C SER A 997 19.56 20.09 9.72
N GLY A 998 20.17 20.63 8.65
CA GLY A 998 21.15 21.70 8.75
C GLY A 998 20.58 23.10 8.61
N PHE A 999 19.26 23.28 8.49
CA PHE A 999 18.60 24.58 8.65
C PHE A 999 18.51 24.96 10.13
N PHE A 1000 18.28 26.24 10.41
CA PHE A 1000 18.08 26.70 11.79
C PHE A 1000 16.61 26.56 12.21
N GLY A 1001 16.38 26.49 13.52
CA GLY A 1001 15.05 26.55 14.10
C GLY A 1001 14.96 25.83 15.45
N LYS A 1002 13.98 26.22 16.28
CA LYS A 1002 13.82 25.69 17.64
C LYS A 1002 13.48 24.19 17.61
N TYR A 1003 12.33 23.84 17.03
CA TYR A 1003 11.91 22.46 16.81
C TYR A 1003 11.86 22.10 15.32
N VAL A 1004 11.35 23.02 14.51
CA VAL A 1004 11.27 22.87 13.05
C VAL A 1004 12.49 23.53 12.43
N ARG A 1005 13.32 22.74 11.74
CA ARG A 1005 14.45 23.18 10.92
C ARG A 1005 14.03 23.17 9.46
N SER A 1006 13.53 24.30 9.02
CA SER A 1006 12.98 24.50 7.67
C SER A 1006 13.63 25.70 7.01
N ALA A 1007 13.39 25.88 5.71
CA ALA A 1007 13.77 27.08 4.98
C ALA A 1007 12.89 27.23 3.74
N PHE A 1008 12.70 28.46 3.28
CA PHE A 1008 12.07 28.70 1.99
C PHE A 1008 13.07 28.48 0.85
N PHE A 1009 12.67 27.70 -0.15
CA PHE A 1009 13.47 27.31 -1.31
C PHE A 1009 12.84 27.81 -2.59
N THR A 1010 13.66 28.37 -3.49
CA THR A 1010 13.17 28.82 -4.79
C THR A 1010 14.24 28.84 -5.88
N LYS A 1011 13.81 28.79 -7.14
CA LYS A 1011 14.69 28.96 -8.30
C LYS A 1011 15.18 30.40 -8.41
N SER A 1012 16.46 30.58 -8.73
CA SER A 1012 17.05 31.90 -8.99
C SER A 1012 16.34 32.65 -10.12
N GLY A 1013 16.30 33.97 -10.01
CA GLY A 1013 15.64 34.87 -10.95
C GLY A 1013 16.42 36.17 -11.17
N GLN A 1014 15.72 37.21 -11.59
CA GLN A 1014 16.24 38.56 -11.85
C GLN A 1014 15.98 39.53 -10.68
N GLY A 1015 15.49 39.03 -9.54
CA GLY A 1015 15.16 39.82 -8.35
C GLY A 1015 13.67 40.07 -8.17
N GLU A 1016 12.82 39.32 -8.86
CA GLU A 1016 11.36 39.44 -8.79
C GLU A 1016 10.71 38.80 -7.54
N ARG A 1017 11.49 38.07 -6.73
CA ARG A 1017 11.03 37.43 -5.48
C ARG A 1017 11.98 37.80 -4.35
N THR A 1018 11.42 38.16 -3.19
CA THR A 1018 12.19 38.54 -2.01
C THR A 1018 11.70 37.83 -0.76
N ALA A 1019 12.58 37.68 0.22
CA ALA A 1019 12.29 37.18 1.56
C ALA A 1019 12.89 38.16 2.57
N SER A 1020 12.19 38.50 3.65
CA SER A 1020 12.64 39.49 4.61
C SER A 1020 12.40 39.04 6.05
N TRP A 1021 13.37 39.34 6.91
CA TRP A 1021 13.34 39.06 8.35
C TRP A 1021 13.36 40.38 9.11
N LYS A 1022 12.45 40.54 10.08
CA LYS A 1022 12.34 41.70 10.96
C LYS A 1022 12.43 41.28 12.42
N ALA A 1023 13.45 41.75 13.13
CA ALA A 1023 13.68 41.42 14.54
C ALA A 1023 13.06 42.46 15.48
N GLU A 1024 12.53 42.01 16.62
CA GLU A 1024 12.03 42.88 17.71
C GLU A 1024 13.18 43.26 18.66
N VAL A 1025 14.12 44.09 18.21
CA VAL A 1025 15.21 44.59 19.05
C VAL A 1025 14.72 45.66 20.03
N LYS A 1026 15.13 45.56 21.31
CA LYS A 1026 14.69 46.49 22.37
C LYS A 1026 15.57 47.74 22.49
N ASN A 1027 16.88 47.58 22.28
CA ASN A 1027 17.86 48.64 22.46
C ASN A 1027 18.34 49.15 21.10
N LYS A 1028 18.56 50.46 20.98
CA LYS A 1028 19.34 51.01 19.88
C LYS A 1028 20.83 50.79 20.15
N GLY A 1029 21.58 50.35 19.15
CA GLY A 1029 23.00 50.04 19.35
C GLY A 1029 23.65 49.44 18.11
N TYR A 1030 24.92 49.08 18.24
CA TYR A 1030 25.61 48.31 17.22
C TYR A 1030 25.28 46.82 17.38
N TYR A 1031 24.82 46.22 16.28
CA TYR A 1031 24.53 44.79 16.21
C TYR A 1031 25.39 44.14 15.13
N ASP A 1032 25.97 43.00 15.46
CA ASP A 1032 26.60 42.11 14.49
C ASP A 1032 25.54 41.21 13.86
N ILE A 1033 25.42 41.25 12.53
CA ILE A 1033 24.39 40.55 11.77
C ILE A 1033 24.98 39.33 11.09
N TYR A 1034 24.29 38.19 11.20
CA TYR A 1034 24.67 36.92 10.60
C TYR A 1034 23.52 36.30 9.81
N CYS A 1035 23.83 35.57 8.73
CA CYS A 1035 22.87 34.71 8.03
C CYS A 1035 23.19 33.23 8.25
N HIS A 1036 22.15 32.39 8.31
CA HIS A 1036 22.30 30.95 8.38
C HIS A 1036 22.24 30.35 6.97
N ILE A 1037 23.23 29.52 6.60
CA ILE A 1037 23.32 28.89 5.28
C ILE A 1037 23.58 27.40 5.42
N GLU A 1038 22.76 26.61 4.73
CA GLU A 1038 23.00 25.18 4.56
C GLU A 1038 23.41 24.85 3.12
N LYS A 1039 24.62 24.33 2.92
CA LYS A 1039 25.11 23.88 1.63
C LYS A 1039 24.54 22.51 1.28
N VAL A 1040 23.90 22.45 0.12
CA VAL A 1040 23.33 21.23 -0.46
C VAL A 1040 24.15 20.83 -1.68
N GLU A 1041 24.72 19.61 -1.69
CA GLU A 1041 25.43 19.08 -2.85
C GLU A 1041 24.45 18.74 -3.99
N HIS A 1042 24.70 19.26 -5.19
CA HIS A 1042 23.83 19.04 -6.35
C HIS A 1042 24.02 17.66 -7.00
N TRP A 1043 22.93 17.04 -7.45
CA TRP A 1043 22.96 15.73 -8.12
C TRP A 1043 23.02 15.89 -9.66
N GLY A 1044 24.20 15.65 -10.26
CA GLY A 1044 24.35 15.65 -11.73
C GLY A 1044 25.79 15.72 -12.24
N ARG A 1045 26.04 15.21 -13.47
CA ARG A 1045 27.37 15.18 -14.13
C ARG A 1045 27.85 16.54 -14.68
N LYS A 1046 27.05 17.61 -14.61
CA LYS A 1046 27.47 18.94 -15.09
C LYS A 1046 28.11 19.73 -13.95
N ARG A 1047 29.40 20.04 -14.10
CA ARG A 1047 30.02 21.21 -13.43
C ARG A 1047 29.25 22.45 -13.89
N LYS A 1048 28.67 23.25 -12.99
CA LYS A 1048 28.58 24.73 -13.13
C LYS A 1048 27.86 25.45 -11.97
N SER A 1049 28.37 26.67 -11.78
CA SER A 1049 27.93 27.83 -10.99
C SER A 1049 27.56 27.60 -9.52
N LYS A 1050 28.43 28.11 -8.66
CA LYS A 1050 28.19 28.27 -7.23
C LYS A 1050 27.21 29.42 -7.00
N ALA A 1051 26.21 29.24 -6.13
CA ALA A 1051 25.24 30.30 -5.83
C ALA A 1051 25.92 31.49 -5.14
N ASP A 1052 25.37 32.69 -5.36
CA ASP A 1052 25.65 33.89 -4.58
C ASP A 1052 24.34 34.38 -3.95
N TYR A 1053 24.46 34.97 -2.77
CA TYR A 1053 23.35 35.48 -1.97
C TYR A 1053 23.45 37.02 -1.91
N ASN A 1054 22.36 37.69 -2.28
CA ASN A 1054 22.27 39.15 -2.35
C ASN A 1054 21.33 39.65 -1.24
N PHE A 1055 21.93 40.17 -0.16
CA PHE A 1055 21.22 40.70 1.01
C PHE A 1055 21.14 42.23 0.97
N LYS A 1056 20.05 42.79 1.51
CA LYS A 1056 19.88 44.19 1.86
C LYS A 1056 19.70 44.31 3.36
N ILE A 1057 20.59 45.04 4.01
CA ILE A 1057 20.60 45.20 5.46
C ILE A 1057 20.19 46.62 5.77
N TYR A 1058 19.06 46.79 6.47
CA TYR A 1058 18.56 48.10 6.86
C TYR A 1058 19.22 48.56 8.17
N HIS A 1059 19.56 49.84 8.25
CA HIS A 1059 20.18 50.49 9.40
C HIS A 1059 19.73 51.96 9.47
N GLU A 1060 20.13 52.71 10.50
CA GLU A 1060 19.66 54.10 10.71
C GLU A 1060 19.87 55.01 9.47
N ASP A 1061 21.04 54.92 8.82
CA ASP A 1061 21.37 55.74 7.64
C ASP A 1061 20.79 55.23 6.30
N GLY A 1062 20.00 54.15 6.27
CA GLY A 1062 19.42 53.60 5.04
C GLY A 1062 19.55 52.07 4.93
N PHE A 1063 20.16 51.59 3.85
CA PHE A 1063 20.45 50.16 3.68
C PHE A 1063 21.78 49.94 2.96
N GLU A 1064 22.44 48.81 3.25
CA GLU A 1064 23.63 48.33 2.54
C GLU A 1064 23.32 47.04 1.76
N GLU A 1065 23.85 46.93 0.53
CA GLU A 1065 23.77 45.70 -0.28
C GLU A 1065 25.00 44.84 -0.06
N VAL A 1066 24.81 43.62 0.46
CA VAL A 1066 25.88 42.66 0.73
C VAL A 1066 25.72 41.44 -0.18
N ASN A 1067 26.68 41.23 -1.07
CA ASN A 1067 26.78 40.00 -1.88
C ASN A 1067 27.79 39.05 -1.22
N LYS A 1068 27.38 37.80 -1.00
CA LYS A 1068 28.26 36.71 -0.54
C LYS A 1068 28.26 35.58 -1.55
N SER A 1069 29.43 35.19 -2.01
CA SER A 1069 29.59 34.00 -2.85
C SER A 1069 29.58 32.72 -2.01
N ASP A 1070 29.16 31.58 -2.58
CA ASP A 1070 29.24 30.26 -1.93
C ASP A 1070 30.66 29.88 -1.43
N GLN A 1071 31.72 30.51 -1.93
CA GLN A 1071 33.08 30.28 -1.43
C GLN A 1071 33.35 30.97 -0.10
N GLU A 1072 32.69 32.10 0.16
CA GLU A 1072 32.83 32.91 1.37
C GLU A 1072 31.84 32.48 2.46
N LEU A 1073 30.79 31.75 2.08
CA LEU A 1073 29.82 31.19 3.01
C LEU A 1073 30.31 29.81 3.46
N ASP A 1074 30.18 29.50 4.74
CA ASP A 1074 30.31 28.17 5.31
C ASP A 1074 28.93 27.61 5.72
N ASN A 1075 28.88 26.33 6.08
CA ASN A 1075 27.66 25.77 6.68
C ASN A 1075 27.44 26.38 8.08
N GLY A 1076 26.22 26.86 8.33
CA GLY A 1076 25.83 27.47 9.61
C GLY A 1076 25.80 29.01 9.55
N TRP A 1077 26.17 29.65 10.66
CA TRP A 1077 26.14 31.11 10.81
C TRP A 1077 27.31 31.80 10.10
N ASN A 1078 27.00 32.78 9.25
CA ASN A 1078 27.95 33.55 8.44
C ASN A 1078 27.80 35.04 8.71
N TYR A 1079 28.91 35.74 8.99
CA TYR A 1079 28.90 37.16 9.30
C TYR A 1079 28.63 38.03 8.07
N LEU A 1080 27.66 38.95 8.19
CA LEU A 1080 27.28 39.89 7.16
C LEU A 1080 27.88 41.29 7.38
N GLY A 1081 27.94 41.76 8.62
CA GLY A 1081 28.49 43.07 8.98
C GLY A 1081 28.01 43.56 10.35
N SER A 1082 28.54 44.69 10.82
CA SER A 1082 28.14 45.35 12.06
C SER A 1082 27.47 46.68 11.75
N TYR A 1083 26.25 46.87 12.25
CA TYR A 1083 25.40 48.00 11.88
C TYR A 1083 24.78 48.65 13.09
N TYR A 1084 24.55 49.96 13.03
CA TYR A 1084 23.78 50.66 14.05
C TYR A 1084 22.28 50.50 13.76
N ILE A 1085 21.60 49.69 14.57
CA ILE A 1085 20.21 49.25 14.37
C ILE A 1085 19.30 49.89 15.42
N THR A 1086 18.13 50.34 14.95
CA THR A 1086 16.99 50.80 15.77
C THR A 1086 15.83 49.79 15.65
N PRO A 1087 14.85 49.81 16.57
CA PRO A 1087 13.67 48.92 16.49
C PRO A 1087 12.89 49.01 15.17
N GLU A 1088 12.97 50.16 14.48
CA GLU A 1088 12.31 50.37 13.19
C GLU A 1088 13.14 49.87 11.99
N THR A 1089 14.47 49.78 12.15
CA THR A 1089 15.42 49.45 11.07
C THR A 1089 15.97 48.03 11.15
N ALA A 1090 15.59 47.23 12.16
CA ALA A 1090 16.00 45.84 12.34
C ALA A 1090 15.39 44.90 11.28
N LYS A 1091 15.79 45.07 10.01
CA LYS A 1091 15.28 44.34 8.86
C LYS A 1091 16.43 43.90 7.94
N VAL A 1092 16.37 42.66 7.47
CA VAL A 1092 17.23 42.14 6.40
C VAL A 1092 16.34 41.56 5.29
N GLU A 1093 16.70 41.78 4.03
CA GLU A 1093 15.99 41.26 2.85
C GLU A 1093 16.93 40.48 1.93
N LEU A 1094 16.53 39.28 1.50
CA LEU A 1094 17.20 38.46 0.51
C LEU A 1094 16.44 38.53 -0.82
N ILE A 1095 17.17 38.83 -1.89
CA ILE A 1095 16.63 38.90 -3.25
C ILE A 1095 16.99 37.62 -4.00
N ASN A 1096 16.05 37.05 -4.77
CA ASN A 1096 16.28 35.82 -5.52
C ASN A 1096 17.22 35.94 -6.75
N LYS A 1097 17.93 37.07 -6.89
CA LYS A 1097 18.93 37.31 -7.92
C LYS A 1097 20.17 36.50 -7.56
N SER A 1098 20.52 35.49 -8.37
CA SER A 1098 21.68 34.64 -8.11
C SER A 1098 22.21 34.01 -9.41
N VAL A 1099 23.52 33.79 -9.50
CA VAL A 1099 24.20 33.04 -10.57
C VAL A 1099 24.00 31.53 -10.38
N GLY A 1100 23.63 31.09 -9.18
CA GLY A 1100 23.31 29.69 -8.88
C GLY A 1100 21.95 29.25 -9.45
N PRO A 1101 21.64 27.94 -9.43
CA PRO A 1101 20.35 27.44 -9.90
C PRO A 1101 19.17 27.71 -8.94
N TYR A 1102 19.44 27.92 -7.65
CA TYR A 1102 18.47 28.14 -6.60
C TYR A 1102 19.10 28.83 -5.38
N LEU A 1103 18.28 29.25 -4.42
CA LEU A 1103 18.68 29.83 -3.15
C LEU A 1103 17.70 29.44 -2.02
N PHE A 1104 18.17 29.58 -0.77
CA PHE A 1104 17.42 29.29 0.46
C PHE A 1104 17.25 30.55 1.31
N ALA A 1105 16.10 30.70 1.94
CA ALA A 1105 15.82 31.71 2.96
C ALA A 1105 15.52 30.98 4.28
N ASP A 1106 16.52 30.96 5.17
CA ASP A 1106 16.53 30.24 6.46
C ASP A 1106 16.36 31.25 7.61
N ALA A 1107 17.43 31.64 8.30
CA ALA A 1107 17.37 32.53 9.47
C ALA A 1107 18.42 33.66 9.45
N ILE A 1108 18.11 34.75 10.16
CA ILE A 1108 19.02 35.89 10.40
C ILE A 1108 19.19 36.10 11.90
N LYS A 1109 20.42 36.35 12.34
CA LYS A 1109 20.79 36.61 13.74
C LYS A 1109 21.39 38.00 13.91
N TRP A 1110 20.94 38.72 14.95
CA TRP A 1110 21.48 39.99 15.43
C TRP A 1110 22.09 39.78 16.82
N ILE A 1111 23.36 40.10 16.99
CA ILE A 1111 24.05 40.02 18.29
C ILE A 1111 24.31 41.43 18.76
N GLU A 1112 23.79 41.81 19.93
CA GLU A 1112 24.05 43.14 20.52
C GLU A 1112 25.52 43.22 20.98
N ASN A 1113 26.23 44.23 20.49
CA ASN A 1113 27.61 44.50 20.90
C ASN A 1113 27.60 45.14 22.28
N LYS A 1114 28.37 44.57 23.21
CA LYS A 1114 28.50 45.07 24.59
C LYS A 1114 29.23 46.40 24.69
#